data_AF-A0A1A8F5B5-F1
#
_entry.id   AF-A0A1A8F5B5-F1
#
_cell.length_a   1.000
_cell.length_b   1.000
_cell.length_c   1.000
_cell.angle_alpha   90.00
_cell.angle_beta   90.00
_cell.angle_gamma   90.00
#
_symmetry.space_group_name_H-M   'P 1'
#
loop_
_entity.id
_entity.type
_entity.pdbx_description
1 polymer ?
#
loop_
_entity_poly.entity_id
_entity_poly.type
_entity_poly.pdbx_seq_one_letter_code
_entity_poly.pdbx_strand_id
1 'polypeptide(L)'
;MSELAERPSTAGQRLSAPESFGVSTLEPGLRPPTQPPGRQVSFRVQMLDDTQEVFQISQRSPGKVLFDLICVHLNLTEGDYFGLEYQDHRKMTVWLDLLKPTLKQIRRPKNTILRLVVKFFPPDHTQLMEELTRYLFALQIKRDLACGRLICNDTSAALMVSHIIQSEIGDFDETQSWQHLLHNKYLPDQDAIRDLIIDCHRKHVGQTPAESDYQLLEIARRLEMYGVRLHPAKDREGTKLSLAVAHTGVLVFQSYTKINAFNWSKIRKLSFKRKRFLIKLRSDPGQNSHHDTLEFAMASRDCCKIFWKICVEYHAFFRLFEEPKPKPKPIIFTRGSSFRFSGRTQKQIFDHLNDSELKRVPFERKHSKILSNSSMTPQSTSWRSHEPKEDIASVLLADHLDSVRLGQEVKSTGSEDVAPPTNGFHDNTVGSGSAQQNHASQQLLNPASQTFSSADSPQESPHIVVNGLETAIAGVLGQNPEGQQLSPLTSPLLTEAGYIRNDDEEEARRKKFPTDKAYFIAKELLTTERTYLKDLQVITESFQKAAEKEEAFPDSVRTLISSHYDPVYRFHLGFLKETEQRLAQWEGRSNAHIKGDYQRIGDVLLKNIQGLRTLTTHLQKHPECLVELERAVRTNRKVDGLCRDFEQQRVCYLPLYIFLLRPLHRLLHYKLILERLCKHYPPTHEDFRDSRAALAEISEMVLQLQGIMVKMENFQKLLELKKDLTSIDNLVVPGREFIRLGCLSKLSGKGLQQRMFFLFSDCLMYTSRGTTASNQFKVHGQLPLYGMSIRDGEDEWGVPHSFTLLGPRQSVVVAASCGTEMERWVEDIRMAIDLAEQSSVSNTELLSTSPQDQKLLEDAGAELESGEELSGSRSSLERQSHRGNTTVHVCWHRNTSVSMVDFSVAVENQLSGNLLRKFKNSNGWQKLWVVFTNFSLFFYKSHQDEYPLASLPLLGYSVTVPAESENIHKDYVFKLHFKSHVYYFRSESEYTFERWMEVIRSTTCSTSRSPLSSRKDLYG
;
A
#
# COMPACT_ATOMS: atom_id res chain seq x y z
N MET A 1 55.48 -40.25 44.24
CA MET A 1 54.82 -41.41 43.63
C MET A 1 53.94 -40.92 42.49
N SER A 2 54.31 -41.06 41.22
CA SER A 2 55.65 -41.36 40.69
C SER A 2 55.77 -40.87 39.23
N GLU A 3 56.99 -40.97 38.71
CA GLU A 3 57.54 -40.71 37.36
C GLU A 3 56.58 -40.84 36.14
N LEU A 4 56.87 -40.28 34.95
CA LEU A 4 58.17 -40.07 34.28
C LEU A 4 58.35 -38.70 33.60
N ALA A 5 59.60 -38.46 33.16
CA ALA A 5 60.04 -37.35 32.31
C ALA A 5 60.76 -37.88 31.04
N GLU A 6 61.37 -36.95 30.26
CA GLU A 6 62.17 -37.16 29.03
C GLU A 6 61.34 -37.40 27.73
N ARG A 7 61.38 -36.58 26.67
CA ARG A 7 62.44 -36.03 25.76
C ARG A 7 62.76 -36.96 24.56
N PRO A 8 63.26 -36.47 23.39
CA PRO A 8 63.64 -35.10 23.00
C PRO A 8 63.01 -34.58 21.67
N SER A 9 63.55 -33.47 21.16
CA SER A 9 63.17 -32.71 19.95
C SER A 9 63.88 -33.17 18.66
N THR A 10 63.27 -32.94 17.48
CA THR A 10 63.85 -32.24 16.30
C THR A 10 62.87 -32.31 15.11
N ALA A 11 62.88 -31.50 14.05
CA ALA A 11 63.23 -30.10 13.73
C ALA A 11 63.37 -30.04 12.20
N GLY A 12 62.73 -29.09 11.50
CA GLY A 12 62.72 -29.10 10.02
C GLY A 12 61.83 -28.07 9.35
N GLN A 13 62.05 -26.77 9.63
CA GLN A 13 61.32 -25.68 8.97
C GLN A 13 61.65 -25.57 7.48
N ARG A 14 60.68 -25.13 6.67
CA ARG A 14 60.95 -24.26 5.51
C ARG A 14 59.76 -23.32 5.22
N LEU A 15 60.01 -22.03 5.48
CA LEU A 15 59.38 -20.85 4.88
C LEU A 15 57.83 -20.80 4.88
N SER A 16 57.29 -20.11 5.88
CA SER A 16 55.93 -19.56 5.90
C SER A 16 55.76 -18.48 4.81
N ALA A 17 54.72 -18.61 3.99
CA ALA A 17 54.17 -17.50 3.22
C ALA A 17 53.30 -16.60 4.14
N PRO A 18 53.16 -15.29 3.87
CA PRO A 18 52.37 -14.39 4.71
C PRO A 18 50.88 -14.76 4.69
N GLU A 19 50.24 -14.62 5.86
CA GLU A 19 48.82 -14.93 6.03
C GLU A 19 47.93 -13.94 5.27
N SER A 20 47.01 -14.46 4.45
CA SER A 20 45.99 -13.64 3.80
C SER A 20 44.90 -13.28 4.82
N PHE A 21 44.86 -12.01 5.23
CA PHE A 21 43.89 -11.47 6.20
C PHE A 21 42.44 -11.46 5.68
N GLY A 22 41.81 -12.63 5.71
CA GLY A 22 40.39 -12.85 5.42
C GLY A 22 39.43 -12.14 6.40
N VAL A 23 38.13 -12.25 6.15
CA VAL A 23 37.10 -11.60 6.99
C VAL A 23 36.60 -12.57 8.08
N SER A 24 37.49 -13.01 8.97
CA SER A 24 37.11 -13.83 10.12
C SER A 24 36.76 -12.96 11.33
N THR A 25 35.46 -12.74 11.59
CA THR A 25 34.94 -12.07 12.79
C THR A 25 34.59 -13.05 13.93
N LEU A 26 35.21 -14.23 13.94
CA LEU A 26 34.94 -15.28 14.92
C LEU A 26 35.54 -14.97 16.31
N GLU A 27 34.66 -14.58 17.23
CA GLU A 27 34.87 -14.70 18.68
C GLU A 27 35.39 -16.11 19.06
N PRO A 28 36.40 -16.24 19.95
CA PRO A 28 36.97 -17.53 20.38
C PRO A 28 36.04 -18.45 21.22
N GLY A 29 34.91 -18.89 20.64
CA GLY A 29 33.97 -19.79 21.30
C GLY A 29 32.89 -20.44 20.42
N LEU A 30 32.59 -19.89 19.24
CA LEU A 30 31.56 -20.44 18.35
C LEU A 30 32.03 -21.75 17.68
N ARG A 31 31.51 -22.88 18.16
CA ARG A 31 31.80 -24.20 17.58
C ARG A 31 31.21 -24.29 16.15
N PRO A 32 32.00 -24.66 15.12
CA PRO A 32 31.48 -24.80 13.76
C PRO A 32 30.46 -25.95 13.65
N PRO A 33 29.52 -25.89 12.68
CA PRO A 33 28.49 -26.91 12.50
C PRO A 33 29.09 -28.31 12.32
N THR A 34 28.51 -29.30 12.99
CA THR A 34 29.02 -30.67 13.09
C THR A 34 29.13 -31.36 11.73
N GLN A 35 30.35 -31.46 11.19
CA GLN A 35 30.60 -32.09 9.90
C GLN A 35 30.56 -33.63 9.98
N PRO A 36 29.96 -34.32 8.99
CA PRO A 36 30.00 -35.78 8.92
C PRO A 36 31.41 -36.29 8.58
N PRO A 37 31.91 -37.36 9.22
CA PRO A 37 33.27 -37.83 9.04
C PRO A 37 33.58 -38.23 7.59
N GLY A 38 34.75 -37.81 7.10
CA GLY A 38 35.22 -38.10 5.74
C GLY A 38 36.32 -37.13 5.29
N ARG A 39 36.93 -37.45 4.14
CA ARG A 39 37.92 -36.60 3.48
C ARG A 39 37.31 -35.21 3.19
N GLN A 40 38.03 -34.14 3.49
CA GLN A 40 37.60 -32.77 3.20
C GLN A 40 37.88 -32.35 1.75
N VAL A 41 37.15 -31.36 1.27
CA VAL A 41 37.33 -30.69 -0.03
C VAL A 41 37.20 -29.19 0.17
N SER A 42 38.18 -28.46 -0.35
CA SER A 42 38.20 -27.00 -0.40
C SER A 42 37.32 -26.47 -1.54
N PHE A 43 36.49 -25.47 -1.26
CA PHE A 43 35.69 -24.73 -2.23
C PHE A 43 36.03 -23.24 -2.11
N ARG A 44 36.32 -22.59 -3.25
CA ARG A 44 36.57 -21.14 -3.26
C ARG A 44 35.26 -20.39 -3.46
N VAL A 45 35.02 -19.41 -2.59
CA VAL A 45 33.83 -18.55 -2.59
C VAL A 45 34.30 -17.12 -2.76
N GLN A 46 33.74 -16.42 -3.73
CA GLN A 46 33.83 -14.97 -3.84
C GLN A 46 32.64 -14.33 -3.12
N MET A 47 32.91 -13.34 -2.27
CA MET A 47 31.90 -12.60 -1.52
C MET A 47 31.32 -11.43 -2.35
N LEU A 48 30.51 -10.58 -1.71
CA LEU A 48 29.86 -9.42 -2.35
C LEU A 48 30.77 -8.18 -2.41
N ASP A 49 31.82 -8.12 -1.59
CA ASP A 49 32.94 -7.17 -1.66
C ASP A 49 34.08 -7.65 -2.60
N ASP A 50 33.76 -8.62 -3.46
CA ASP A 50 34.66 -9.34 -4.38
C ASP A 50 35.85 -10.10 -3.72
N THR A 51 35.99 -10.12 -2.39
CA THR A 51 36.99 -10.93 -1.67
C THR A 51 36.82 -12.43 -1.94
N GLN A 52 37.89 -13.23 -1.82
CA GLN A 52 37.87 -14.67 -2.11
C GLN A 52 38.38 -15.53 -0.96
N GLU A 53 37.49 -16.34 -0.40
CA GLU A 53 37.71 -17.20 0.76
C GLU A 53 37.68 -18.69 0.39
N VAL A 54 38.29 -19.55 1.21
CA VAL A 54 38.43 -20.99 0.96
C VAL A 54 37.87 -21.83 2.10
N PHE A 55 36.63 -22.30 1.92
CA PHE A 55 35.92 -23.11 2.90
C PHE A 55 36.18 -24.61 2.70
N GLN A 56 36.33 -25.37 3.80
CA GLN A 56 36.58 -26.81 3.75
C GLN A 56 35.40 -27.60 4.33
N ILE A 57 34.86 -28.52 3.53
CA ILE A 57 33.76 -29.41 3.94
C ILE A 57 34.04 -30.87 3.57
N SER A 58 33.56 -31.80 4.40
CA SER A 58 33.54 -33.23 4.11
C SER A 58 32.89 -33.55 2.75
N GLN A 59 33.44 -34.50 1.98
CA GLN A 59 32.98 -34.88 0.63
C GLN A 59 31.49 -35.23 0.51
N ARG A 60 30.87 -35.66 1.62
CA ARG A 60 29.45 -36.06 1.67
C ARG A 60 28.51 -34.92 2.06
N SER A 61 29.03 -33.80 2.56
CA SER A 61 28.24 -32.68 3.10
C SER A 61 27.32 -32.04 2.04
N PRO A 62 26.05 -31.75 2.37
CA PRO A 62 25.14 -31.04 1.49
C PRO A 62 25.54 -29.55 1.35
N GLY A 63 25.08 -28.90 0.28
CA GLY A 63 25.37 -27.50 -0.01
C GLY A 63 25.05 -26.54 1.15
N LYS A 64 24.05 -26.87 1.99
CA LYS A 64 23.73 -26.10 3.20
C LYS A 64 24.93 -25.96 4.15
N VAL A 65 25.75 -26.99 4.36
CA VAL A 65 26.90 -26.91 5.28
C VAL A 65 27.94 -25.90 4.81
N LEU A 66 28.15 -25.79 3.49
CA LEU A 66 29.03 -24.76 2.92
C LEU A 66 28.43 -23.36 3.10
N PHE A 67 27.11 -23.21 2.91
CA PHE A 67 26.41 -21.94 3.07
C PHE A 67 26.37 -21.47 4.53
N ASP A 68 26.11 -22.38 5.46
CA ASP A 68 26.07 -22.11 6.90
C ASP A 68 27.44 -21.64 7.41
N LEU A 69 28.54 -22.23 6.92
CA LEU A 69 29.90 -21.77 7.24
C LEU A 69 30.20 -20.35 6.73
N ILE A 70 29.64 -19.96 5.59
CA ILE A 70 29.78 -18.60 5.04
C ILE A 70 28.96 -17.61 5.85
N CYS A 71 27.74 -17.97 6.24
CA CYS A 71 26.91 -17.13 7.11
C CYS A 71 27.56 -16.96 8.49
N VAL A 72 28.18 -18.01 9.05
CA VAL A 72 28.94 -17.94 10.30
C VAL A 72 30.20 -17.07 10.16
N HIS A 73 30.97 -17.21 9.09
CA HIS A 73 32.16 -16.39 8.80
C HIS A 73 31.83 -14.90 8.65
N LEU A 74 30.68 -14.57 8.04
CA LEU A 74 30.21 -13.18 7.88
C LEU A 74 29.41 -12.65 9.08
N ASN A 75 29.10 -13.46 10.10
CA ASN A 75 28.11 -13.15 11.15
C ASN A 75 26.73 -12.70 10.61
N LEU A 76 26.22 -13.40 9.59
CA LEU A 76 25.06 -13.00 8.80
C LEU A 76 23.75 -13.66 9.28
N THR A 77 23.04 -13.00 10.19
CA THR A 77 21.77 -13.49 10.80
C THR A 77 20.66 -13.73 9.77
N GLU A 78 20.55 -12.88 8.74
CA GLU A 78 19.51 -12.93 7.70
C GLU A 78 19.95 -13.69 6.42
N GLY A 79 20.88 -14.65 6.57
CA GLY A 79 21.52 -15.35 5.45
C GLY A 79 20.58 -15.98 4.40
N ASP A 80 19.34 -16.32 4.76
CA ASP A 80 18.36 -16.90 3.83
C ASP A 80 17.96 -15.99 2.65
N TYR A 81 18.20 -14.66 2.71
CA TYR A 81 18.04 -13.77 1.56
C TYR A 81 19.09 -14.01 0.44
N PHE A 82 20.19 -14.69 0.74
CA PHE A 82 21.35 -14.86 -0.14
C PHE A 82 21.43 -16.28 -0.72
N GLY A 83 22.38 -16.50 -1.62
CA GLY A 83 22.68 -17.84 -2.13
C GLY A 83 24.04 -17.90 -2.83
N LEU A 84 24.45 -19.13 -3.15
CA LEU A 84 25.66 -19.38 -3.94
C LEU A 84 25.29 -19.73 -5.38
N GLU A 85 25.84 -18.99 -6.33
CA GLU A 85 25.83 -19.35 -7.75
C GLU A 85 27.23 -19.75 -8.25
N TYR A 86 27.28 -20.54 -9.32
CA TYR A 86 28.53 -20.86 -10.03
C TYR A 86 28.24 -21.07 -11.52
N GLN A 87 29.27 -20.96 -12.37
CA GLN A 87 29.14 -21.39 -13.77
C GLN A 87 29.34 -22.89 -13.90
N ASP A 88 28.40 -23.56 -14.56
CA ASP A 88 28.48 -24.99 -14.84
C ASP A 88 29.41 -25.29 -16.04
N HIS A 89 29.60 -26.58 -16.34
CA HIS A 89 30.37 -27.07 -17.48
C HIS A 89 29.89 -26.62 -18.88
N ARG A 90 28.75 -25.94 -18.98
CA ARG A 90 28.16 -25.36 -20.20
C ARG A 90 28.20 -23.82 -20.17
N LYS A 91 28.95 -23.23 -19.23
CA LYS A 91 29.01 -21.81 -18.88
C LYS A 91 27.66 -21.22 -18.41
N MET A 92 26.69 -22.04 -18.04
CA MET A 92 25.42 -21.56 -17.47
C MET A 92 25.60 -21.23 -15.99
N THR A 93 25.23 -20.01 -15.58
CA THR A 93 25.13 -19.66 -14.16
C THR A 93 23.99 -20.45 -13.51
N VAL A 94 24.28 -21.14 -12.40
CA VAL A 94 23.33 -21.99 -11.67
C VAL A 94 23.49 -21.83 -10.16
N TRP A 95 22.36 -21.83 -9.44
CA TRP A 95 22.34 -21.85 -7.98
C TRP A 95 22.73 -23.22 -7.42
N LEU A 96 23.51 -23.23 -6.33
CA LEU A 96 23.83 -24.42 -5.55
C LEU A 96 22.57 -24.97 -4.87
N ASP A 97 22.27 -26.24 -5.09
CA ASP A 97 21.13 -26.94 -4.51
C ASP A 97 21.49 -27.35 -3.07
N LEU A 98 21.06 -26.55 -2.07
CA LEU A 98 21.51 -26.70 -0.68
C LEU A 98 21.26 -28.10 -0.08
N LEU A 99 20.27 -28.83 -0.60
CA LEU A 99 19.90 -30.19 -0.17
C LEU A 99 20.75 -31.32 -0.77
N LYS A 100 21.72 -31.02 -1.65
CA LYS A 100 22.53 -32.04 -2.35
C LYS A 100 24.02 -31.92 -2.00
N PRO A 101 24.76 -33.05 -1.93
CA PRO A 101 26.21 -33.03 -1.69
C PRO A 101 26.95 -32.12 -2.67
N THR A 102 27.70 -31.13 -2.19
CA THR A 102 28.31 -30.07 -3.02
C THR A 102 29.18 -30.65 -4.13
N LEU A 103 29.97 -31.68 -3.83
CA LEU A 103 30.84 -32.37 -4.78
C LEU A 103 30.08 -33.12 -5.89
N LYS A 104 28.81 -33.47 -5.69
CA LYS A 104 27.95 -34.05 -6.75
C LYS A 104 27.37 -33.00 -7.70
N GLN A 105 27.54 -31.71 -7.40
CA GLN A 105 27.06 -30.59 -8.20
C GLN A 105 28.20 -29.93 -9.00
N ILE A 106 29.42 -29.92 -8.44
CA ILE A 106 30.59 -29.23 -8.98
C ILE A 106 31.66 -30.25 -9.40
N ARG A 107 31.84 -30.44 -10.72
CA ARG A 107 32.77 -31.44 -11.28
C ARG A 107 34.25 -31.18 -11.00
N ARG A 108 34.66 -29.92 -10.87
CA ARG A 108 36.07 -29.49 -10.68
C ARG A 108 36.15 -28.38 -9.61
N PRO A 109 35.99 -28.69 -8.31
CA PRO A 109 35.84 -27.68 -7.26
C PRO A 109 37.04 -26.74 -7.16
N LYS A 110 38.28 -27.23 -7.34
CA LYS A 110 39.50 -26.40 -7.37
C LYS A 110 39.53 -25.35 -8.48
N ASN A 111 38.72 -25.52 -9.53
CA ASN A 111 38.66 -24.65 -10.72
C ASN A 111 37.28 -23.97 -10.86
N THR A 112 36.45 -24.02 -9.82
CA THR A 112 35.10 -23.43 -9.81
C THR A 112 35.02 -22.41 -8.68
N ILE A 113 34.85 -21.13 -9.03
CA ILE A 113 34.54 -20.08 -8.06
C ILE A 113 33.02 -20.06 -7.89
N LEU A 114 32.57 -20.25 -6.65
CA LEU A 114 31.21 -19.92 -6.22
C LEU A 114 31.14 -18.43 -5.91
N ARG A 115 30.02 -17.76 -6.19
CA ARG A 115 29.78 -16.37 -5.77
C ARG A 115 28.63 -16.31 -4.78
N LEU A 116 28.82 -15.59 -3.68
CA LEU A 116 27.73 -15.12 -2.83
C LEU A 116 26.99 -13.99 -3.57
N VAL A 117 25.67 -14.12 -3.70
CA VAL A 117 24.81 -13.20 -4.44
C VAL A 117 23.47 -13.09 -3.69
N VAL A 118 22.87 -11.90 -3.66
CA VAL A 118 21.50 -11.74 -3.14
C VAL A 118 20.54 -12.55 -4.01
N LYS A 119 19.81 -13.46 -3.38
CA LYS A 119 18.92 -14.40 -4.06
C LYS A 119 17.47 -13.95 -4.07
N PHE A 120 17.01 -13.30 -3.00
CA PHE A 120 15.64 -12.81 -2.85
C PHE A 120 15.63 -11.32 -2.53
N PHE A 121 15.00 -10.52 -3.38
CA PHE A 121 14.88 -9.06 -3.19
C PHE A 121 13.49 -8.71 -2.62
N PRO A 122 13.38 -8.20 -1.38
CA PRO A 122 12.11 -7.74 -0.83
C PRO A 122 11.61 -6.46 -1.54
N PRO A 123 10.29 -6.17 -1.55
CA PRO A 123 9.74 -4.93 -2.13
C PRO A 123 10.21 -3.65 -1.43
N ASP A 124 10.62 -3.79 -0.17
CA ASP A 124 10.87 -2.72 0.76
C ASP A 124 12.14 -3.08 1.55
N HIS A 125 13.17 -2.28 1.41
CA HIS A 125 14.45 -2.47 2.09
C HIS A 125 14.40 -2.32 3.62
N THR A 126 13.33 -1.73 4.19
CA THR A 126 13.11 -1.71 5.65
C THR A 126 12.75 -3.09 6.22
N GLN A 127 12.60 -4.10 5.34
CA GLN A 127 12.45 -5.52 5.67
C GLN A 127 13.79 -6.25 5.91
N LEU A 128 14.91 -5.54 5.77
CA LEU A 128 16.26 -6.01 6.10
C LEU A 128 16.64 -5.43 7.46
N MET A 129 16.62 -6.26 8.50
CA MET A 129 16.69 -5.81 9.89
C MET A 129 18.12 -5.46 10.33
N GLU A 130 19.11 -6.24 9.88
CA GLU A 130 20.52 -6.02 10.22
C GLU A 130 21.15 -4.95 9.32
N GLU A 131 22.10 -4.18 9.85
CA GLU A 131 22.88 -3.25 9.03
C GLU A 131 23.81 -3.99 8.05
N LEU A 132 24.43 -5.08 8.47
CA LEU A 132 25.25 -5.94 7.61
C LEU A 132 24.45 -6.42 6.39
N THR A 133 23.19 -6.83 6.57
CA THR A 133 22.33 -7.25 5.46
C THR A 133 22.10 -6.10 4.48
N ARG A 134 21.81 -4.89 4.98
CA ARG A 134 21.64 -3.69 4.14
C ARG A 134 22.93 -3.34 3.39
N TYR A 135 24.09 -3.40 4.03
CA TYR A 135 25.39 -3.20 3.38
C TYR A 135 25.69 -4.24 2.29
N LEU A 136 25.45 -5.53 2.55
CA LEU A 136 25.60 -6.58 1.53
C LEU A 136 24.63 -6.39 0.34
N PHE A 137 23.42 -5.88 0.59
CA PHE A 137 22.50 -5.46 -0.47
C PHE A 137 22.99 -4.21 -1.22
N ALA A 138 23.60 -3.22 -0.55
CA ALA A 138 24.23 -2.06 -1.19
C ALA A 138 25.36 -2.48 -2.14
N LEU A 139 26.24 -3.39 -1.71
CA LEU A 139 27.28 -4.00 -2.56
C LEU A 139 26.69 -4.74 -3.77
N GLN A 140 25.58 -5.47 -3.59
CA GLN A 140 24.86 -6.10 -4.69
C GLN A 140 24.33 -5.08 -5.70
N ILE A 141 23.79 -3.95 -5.25
CA ILE A 141 23.30 -2.87 -6.11
C ILE A 141 24.47 -2.19 -6.84
N LYS A 142 25.56 -1.84 -6.16
CA LYS A 142 26.83 -1.39 -6.78
C LYS A 142 27.24 -2.34 -7.91
N ARG A 143 27.23 -3.65 -7.65
CA ARG A 143 27.63 -4.69 -8.62
C ARG A 143 26.67 -4.81 -9.81
N ASP A 144 25.35 -4.67 -9.59
CA ASP A 144 24.35 -4.72 -10.66
C ASP A 144 24.30 -3.44 -11.49
N LEU A 145 24.68 -2.29 -10.92
CA LEU A 145 24.85 -1.02 -11.61
C LEU A 145 26.10 -1.04 -12.52
N ALA A 146 27.26 -1.44 -11.98
CA ALA A 146 28.54 -1.44 -12.68
C ALA A 146 28.59 -2.35 -13.92
N CYS A 147 27.79 -3.42 -13.94
CA CYS A 147 27.67 -4.30 -15.10
C CYS A 147 26.37 -4.09 -15.91
N GLY A 148 25.70 -2.94 -15.77
CA GLY A 148 24.55 -2.56 -16.59
C GLY A 148 23.30 -3.45 -16.45
N ARG A 149 23.12 -4.13 -15.30
CA ARG A 149 21.91 -4.94 -15.03
C ARG A 149 20.80 -4.13 -14.37
N LEU A 150 21.16 -3.14 -13.55
CA LEU A 150 20.22 -2.18 -12.97
C LEU A 150 20.12 -0.95 -13.89
N ILE A 151 19.16 -0.97 -14.81
CA ILE A 151 18.95 0.12 -15.77
C ILE A 151 18.20 1.28 -15.10
N CYS A 152 18.71 2.49 -15.31
CA CYS A 152 18.20 3.74 -14.77
C CYS A 152 18.57 4.92 -15.72
N ASN A 153 18.02 6.11 -15.46
CA ASN A 153 18.45 7.33 -16.14
C ASN A 153 19.64 7.99 -15.42
N ASP A 154 20.33 8.89 -16.10
CA ASP A 154 21.57 9.56 -15.67
C ASP A 154 21.44 10.21 -14.28
N THR A 155 20.31 10.85 -13.99
CA THR A 155 20.04 11.47 -12.67
C THR A 155 19.97 10.44 -11.55
N SER A 156 19.28 9.31 -11.76
CA SER A 156 19.22 8.22 -10.77
C SER A 156 20.55 7.50 -10.67
N ALA A 157 21.25 7.32 -11.80
CA ALA A 157 22.57 6.71 -11.86
C ALA A 157 23.58 7.54 -11.05
N ALA A 158 23.60 8.86 -11.27
CA ALA A 158 24.47 9.78 -10.57
C ALA A 158 24.20 9.81 -9.06
N LEU A 159 22.93 9.87 -8.65
CA LEU A 159 22.54 9.88 -7.23
C LEU A 159 22.85 8.54 -6.53
N MET A 160 22.69 7.41 -7.22
CA MET A 160 23.12 6.11 -6.66
C MET A 160 24.64 6.04 -6.50
N VAL A 161 25.42 6.48 -7.49
CA VAL A 161 26.89 6.49 -7.39
C VAL A 161 27.36 7.50 -6.34
N SER A 162 26.71 8.65 -6.17
CA SER A 162 27.08 9.64 -5.14
C SER A 162 26.83 9.13 -3.71
N HIS A 163 25.83 8.26 -3.49
CA HIS A 163 25.69 7.55 -2.22
C HIS A 163 26.71 6.41 -2.05
N ILE A 164 27.11 5.70 -3.12
CA ILE A 164 28.15 4.68 -3.06
C ILE A 164 29.51 5.31 -2.69
N ILE A 165 29.88 6.46 -3.27
CA ILE A 165 31.13 7.13 -2.90
C ILE A 165 31.03 7.78 -1.51
N GLN A 166 29.88 8.32 -1.10
CA GLN A 166 29.67 8.78 0.29
C GLN A 166 29.87 7.63 1.30
N SER A 167 29.43 6.39 1.01
CA SER A 167 29.67 5.24 1.91
C SER A 167 31.09 4.65 1.82
N GLU A 168 31.83 4.89 0.73
CA GLU A 168 33.20 4.40 0.54
C GLU A 168 34.31 5.36 0.97
N ILE A 169 34.18 6.67 0.72
CA ILE A 169 35.21 7.69 1.00
C ILE A 169 34.77 8.78 1.98
N GLY A 170 33.48 8.87 2.33
CA GLY A 170 32.94 9.88 3.24
C GLY A 170 32.48 11.15 2.52
N ASP A 171 32.51 12.28 3.23
CA ASP A 171 32.07 13.59 2.73
C ASP A 171 32.87 14.05 1.51
N PHE A 172 32.27 14.95 0.72
CA PHE A 172 32.86 15.47 -0.50
C PHE A 172 34.13 16.30 -0.24
N ASP A 173 35.29 15.74 -0.59
CA ASP A 173 36.46 16.51 -1.06
C ASP A 173 36.56 16.41 -2.59
N GLU A 174 36.90 17.52 -3.24
CA GLU A 174 36.95 17.59 -4.70
C GLU A 174 38.08 16.72 -5.28
N THR A 175 39.27 16.77 -4.70
CA THR A 175 40.43 16.02 -5.22
C THR A 175 40.24 14.53 -5.04
N GLN A 176 39.81 14.11 -3.84
CA GLN A 176 39.56 12.71 -3.49
C GLN A 176 38.40 12.12 -4.29
N SER A 177 37.30 12.85 -4.47
CA SER A 177 36.13 12.34 -5.21
C SER A 177 36.39 12.23 -6.72
N TRP A 178 37.07 13.22 -7.33
CA TRP A 178 37.51 13.09 -8.73
C TRP A 178 38.47 11.89 -8.90
N GLN A 179 39.44 11.71 -8.01
CA GLN A 179 40.37 10.59 -8.08
C GLN A 179 39.67 9.24 -7.88
N HIS A 180 38.72 9.14 -6.94
CA HIS A 180 37.97 7.90 -6.68
C HIS A 180 37.12 7.49 -7.88
N LEU A 181 36.46 8.44 -8.55
CA LEU A 181 35.70 8.22 -9.79
C LEU A 181 36.55 7.97 -11.04
N LEU A 182 37.84 8.30 -11.02
CA LEU A 182 38.78 7.93 -12.09
C LEU A 182 39.26 6.47 -11.94
N HIS A 183 39.52 6.03 -10.70
CA HIS A 183 40.03 4.68 -10.42
C HIS A 183 38.95 3.60 -10.31
N ASN A 184 37.70 3.96 -10.00
CA ASN A 184 36.60 3.02 -9.82
C ASN A 184 35.48 3.27 -10.84
N LYS A 185 35.02 2.21 -11.51
CA LYS A 185 33.88 2.26 -12.46
C LYS A 185 32.64 1.58 -11.85
N TYR A 186 31.67 2.41 -11.48
CA TYR A 186 30.36 2.05 -10.92
C TYR A 186 29.27 1.97 -11.99
N LEU A 187 29.55 2.43 -13.21
CA LEU A 187 28.67 2.45 -14.38
C LEU A 187 29.50 2.21 -15.66
N PRO A 188 28.90 1.65 -16.74
CA PRO A 188 29.58 1.53 -18.03
C PRO A 188 29.99 2.89 -18.61
N ASP A 189 29.05 3.84 -18.66
CA ASP A 189 29.22 5.16 -19.31
C ASP A 189 29.50 6.28 -18.29
N GLN A 190 30.13 5.95 -17.16
CA GLN A 190 30.31 6.82 -15.99
C GLN A 190 30.87 8.21 -16.32
N ASP A 191 31.79 8.30 -17.28
CA ASP A 191 32.51 9.53 -17.57
C ASP A 191 31.61 10.62 -18.18
N ALA A 192 30.49 10.23 -18.80
CA ALA A 192 29.50 11.16 -19.34
C ALA A 192 28.64 11.85 -18.26
N ILE A 193 28.56 11.27 -17.06
CA ILE A 193 27.75 11.79 -15.93
C ILE A 193 28.61 12.14 -14.71
N ARG A 194 29.95 12.15 -14.86
CA ARG A 194 30.93 12.29 -13.78
C ARG A 194 30.70 13.56 -12.95
N ASP A 195 30.40 14.66 -13.62
CA ASP A 195 30.19 15.97 -13.02
C ASP A 195 28.86 16.02 -12.24
N LEU A 196 27.82 15.30 -12.73
CA LEU A 196 26.54 15.15 -12.04
C LEU A 196 26.65 14.28 -10.78
N ILE A 197 27.53 13.26 -10.77
CA ILE A 197 27.86 12.48 -9.57
C ILE A 197 28.48 13.40 -8.51
N ILE A 198 29.44 14.25 -8.91
CA ILE A 198 30.12 15.22 -8.05
C ILE A 198 29.11 16.21 -7.44
N ASP A 199 28.20 16.78 -8.24
CA ASP A 199 27.17 17.70 -7.76
C ASP A 199 26.08 17.06 -6.90
N CYS A 200 25.89 15.74 -6.97
CA CYS A 200 25.11 15.00 -6.00
C CYS A 200 25.90 14.71 -4.71
N HIS A 201 27.18 14.34 -4.78
CA HIS A 201 28.02 14.06 -3.61
C HIS A 201 28.23 15.29 -2.72
N ARG A 202 28.40 16.47 -3.34
CA ARG A 202 28.42 17.79 -2.66
C ARG A 202 27.22 18.04 -1.73
N LYS A 203 26.09 17.35 -1.92
CA LYS A 203 24.86 17.50 -1.13
C LYS A 203 24.73 16.49 0.02
N HIS A 204 25.69 15.58 0.17
CA HIS A 204 25.63 14.46 1.12
C HIS A 204 26.46 14.67 2.39
N VAL A 205 27.05 15.86 2.58
CA VAL A 205 27.89 16.22 3.74
C VAL A 205 27.21 15.87 5.07
N GLY A 206 27.91 15.13 5.92
CA GLY A 206 27.44 14.63 7.21
C GLY A 206 26.64 13.33 7.17
N GLN A 207 26.35 12.75 5.99
CA GLN A 207 25.67 11.45 5.90
C GLN A 207 26.63 10.31 6.23
N THR A 208 26.25 9.44 7.16
CA THR A 208 27.03 8.23 7.46
C THR A 208 26.98 7.22 6.30
N PRO A 209 27.95 6.28 6.22
CA PRO A 209 27.87 5.15 5.30
C PRO A 209 26.58 4.32 5.45
N ALA A 210 26.06 4.19 6.68
CA ALA A 210 24.83 3.44 6.95
C ALA A 210 23.56 4.10 6.40
N GLU A 211 23.52 5.44 6.43
CA GLU A 211 22.44 6.23 5.83
C GLU A 211 22.57 6.26 4.31
N SER A 212 23.80 6.34 3.79
CA SER A 212 24.08 6.31 2.35
C SER A 212 23.71 4.96 1.73
N ASP A 213 24.06 3.85 2.38
CA ASP A 213 23.63 2.50 1.99
C ASP A 213 22.08 2.38 2.01
N TYR A 214 21.41 3.02 2.98
CA TYR A 214 19.95 3.07 3.06
C TYR A 214 19.34 3.88 1.89
N GLN A 215 19.84 5.08 1.59
CA GLN A 215 19.32 5.90 0.48
C GLN A 215 19.58 5.23 -0.88
N LEU A 216 20.73 4.59 -1.08
CA LEU A 216 21.02 3.79 -2.27
C LEU A 216 19.95 2.71 -2.50
N LEU A 217 19.54 2.00 -1.45
CA LEU A 217 18.48 0.98 -1.53
C LEU A 217 17.08 1.58 -1.73
N GLU A 218 16.79 2.73 -1.11
CA GLU A 218 15.53 3.48 -1.29
C GLU A 218 15.37 4.01 -2.73
N ILE A 219 16.46 4.43 -3.38
CA ILE A 219 16.47 4.80 -4.81
C ILE A 219 16.36 3.54 -5.67
N ALA A 220 17.23 2.55 -5.44
CA ALA A 220 17.31 1.36 -6.28
C ALA A 220 15.99 0.59 -6.35
N ARG A 221 15.26 0.45 -5.23
CA ARG A 221 13.96 -0.27 -5.19
C ARG A 221 12.84 0.38 -6.00
N ARG A 222 13.02 1.62 -6.46
CA ARG A 222 12.05 2.34 -7.33
C ARG A 222 12.27 2.04 -8.82
N LEU A 223 13.41 1.44 -9.19
CA LEU A 223 13.77 1.13 -10.57
C LEU A 223 13.12 -0.19 -11.03
N GLU A 224 12.63 -0.23 -12.27
CA GLU A 224 11.94 -1.41 -12.82
C GLU A 224 12.81 -2.68 -12.86
N MET A 225 14.13 -2.53 -12.95
CA MET A 225 15.09 -3.63 -12.99
C MET A 225 15.60 -4.08 -11.60
N TYR A 226 15.09 -3.53 -10.50
CA TYR A 226 15.51 -3.90 -9.13
C TYR A 226 15.30 -5.38 -8.83
N GLY A 227 16.40 -6.11 -8.56
CA GLY A 227 16.40 -7.55 -8.34
C GLY A 227 16.05 -8.42 -9.55
N VAL A 228 15.79 -7.82 -10.73
CA VAL A 228 15.29 -8.51 -11.92
C VAL A 228 16.40 -9.32 -12.60
N ARG A 229 16.19 -10.63 -12.71
CA ARG A 229 17.05 -11.53 -13.50
C ARG A 229 16.28 -12.02 -14.73
N LEU A 230 16.65 -11.51 -15.91
CA LEU A 230 16.01 -11.85 -17.17
C LEU A 230 16.47 -13.21 -17.71
N HIS A 231 15.52 -14.08 -18.02
CA HIS A 231 15.73 -15.38 -18.65
C HIS A 231 15.08 -15.40 -20.05
N PRO A 232 15.88 -15.45 -21.14
CA PRO A 232 15.36 -15.41 -22.50
C PRO A 232 14.37 -16.52 -22.84
N ALA A 233 13.27 -16.13 -23.47
CA ALA A 233 12.15 -16.96 -23.85
C ALA A 233 11.50 -16.46 -25.16
N LYS A 234 10.46 -17.17 -25.58
CA LYS A 234 9.51 -16.75 -26.61
C LYS A 234 8.10 -17.14 -26.17
N ASP A 235 7.09 -16.45 -26.66
CA ASP A 235 5.67 -16.86 -26.56
C ASP A 235 5.34 -18.00 -27.55
N ARG A 236 4.06 -18.21 -27.90
CA ARG A 236 3.65 -19.23 -28.88
C ARG A 236 3.85 -18.72 -30.32
N GLU A 237 3.77 -17.41 -30.49
CA GLU A 237 3.79 -16.63 -31.73
C GLU A 237 5.23 -16.48 -32.26
N GLY A 238 6.23 -16.55 -31.37
CA GLY A 238 7.66 -16.56 -31.68
C GLY A 238 8.40 -15.28 -31.29
N THR A 239 7.72 -14.31 -30.69
CA THR A 239 8.24 -13.03 -30.19
C THR A 239 9.41 -13.27 -29.24
N LYS A 240 10.48 -12.46 -29.33
CA LYS A 240 11.59 -12.53 -28.37
C LYS A 240 11.18 -11.83 -27.08
N LEU A 241 11.09 -12.57 -25.98
CA LEU A 241 10.70 -12.10 -24.65
C LEU A 241 11.73 -12.52 -23.61
N SER A 242 11.65 -11.94 -22.42
CA SER A 242 12.39 -12.38 -21.23
C SER A 242 11.43 -12.63 -20.08
N LEU A 243 11.60 -13.74 -19.37
CA LEU A 243 10.88 -14.02 -18.12
C LEU A 243 11.77 -13.68 -16.92
N ALA A 244 11.18 -13.14 -15.86
CA ALA A 244 11.85 -12.95 -14.58
C ALA A 244 10.96 -13.43 -13.42
N VAL A 245 11.53 -13.46 -12.21
CA VAL A 245 10.84 -13.88 -10.99
C VAL A 245 11.02 -12.79 -9.94
N ALA A 246 9.94 -12.41 -9.26
CA ALA A 246 9.92 -11.39 -8.22
C ALA A 246 9.05 -11.82 -7.03
N HIS A 247 9.08 -11.06 -5.94
CA HIS A 247 8.24 -11.31 -4.76
C HIS A 247 6.72 -11.32 -5.09
N THR A 248 6.28 -10.62 -6.14
CA THR A 248 4.88 -10.61 -6.62
C THR A 248 4.49 -11.81 -7.47
N GLY A 249 5.40 -12.36 -8.29
CA GLY A 249 5.04 -13.32 -9.32
C GLY A 249 6.13 -13.61 -10.36
N VAL A 250 5.70 -14.19 -11.49
CA VAL A 250 6.51 -14.32 -12.71
C VAL A 250 6.26 -13.11 -13.61
N LEU A 251 7.31 -12.38 -13.94
CA LEU A 251 7.25 -11.18 -14.78
C LEU A 251 7.60 -11.52 -16.24
N VAL A 252 7.02 -10.76 -17.18
CA VAL A 252 7.32 -10.85 -18.61
C VAL A 252 7.81 -9.48 -19.09
N PHE A 253 8.97 -9.49 -19.73
CA PHE A 253 9.65 -8.33 -20.29
C PHE A 253 9.78 -8.45 -21.81
N GLN A 254 9.65 -7.32 -22.50
CA GLN A 254 10.08 -7.14 -23.88
C GLN A 254 11.26 -6.18 -23.87
N SER A 255 12.41 -6.63 -24.35
CA SER A 255 13.71 -6.01 -24.04
C SER A 255 13.88 -5.82 -22.52
N TYR A 256 13.78 -4.58 -22.02
CA TYR A 256 13.91 -4.24 -20.59
C TYR A 256 12.61 -3.65 -19.99
N THR A 257 11.53 -3.53 -20.77
CA THR A 257 10.25 -2.99 -20.30
C THR A 257 9.31 -4.12 -19.87
N LYS A 258 8.69 -4.01 -18.69
CA LYS A 258 7.76 -5.01 -18.15
C LYS A 258 6.40 -4.95 -18.86
N ILE A 259 6.14 -5.90 -19.77
CA ILE A 259 4.88 -5.97 -20.53
C ILE A 259 3.75 -6.71 -19.78
N ASN A 260 4.08 -7.64 -18.86
CA ASN A 260 3.07 -8.41 -18.12
C ASN A 260 3.61 -8.96 -16.78
N ALA A 261 2.71 -9.34 -15.88
CA ALA A 261 3.04 -9.95 -14.58
C ALA A 261 1.99 -10.98 -14.12
N PHE A 262 2.41 -12.21 -13.92
CA PHE A 262 1.58 -13.29 -13.39
C PHE A 262 1.80 -13.43 -11.89
N ASN A 263 0.93 -12.77 -11.11
CA ASN A 263 0.97 -12.80 -9.65
C ASN A 263 0.90 -14.24 -9.11
N TRP A 264 1.64 -14.55 -8.04
CA TRP A 264 1.59 -15.85 -7.37
C TRP A 264 0.17 -16.34 -7.01
N SER A 265 -0.77 -15.43 -6.72
CA SER A 265 -2.17 -15.80 -6.46
C SER A 265 -2.90 -16.32 -7.71
N LYS A 266 -2.62 -15.76 -8.90
CA LYS A 266 -3.26 -16.11 -10.18
C LYS A 266 -2.69 -17.38 -10.81
N ILE A 267 -1.49 -17.79 -10.41
CA ILE A 267 -0.87 -19.05 -10.86
C ILE A 267 -1.53 -20.24 -10.14
N ARG A 268 -1.95 -21.26 -10.91
CA ARG A 268 -2.44 -22.56 -10.41
C ARG A 268 -1.31 -23.59 -10.33
N LYS A 269 -0.46 -23.66 -11.36
CA LYS A 269 0.65 -24.61 -11.45
C LYS A 269 1.72 -24.16 -12.43
N LEU A 270 2.97 -24.19 -11.98
CA LEU A 270 4.14 -24.09 -12.87
C LEU A 270 4.68 -25.48 -13.20
N SER A 271 4.96 -25.71 -14.48
CA SER A 271 5.60 -26.93 -14.97
C SER A 271 6.37 -26.67 -16.26
N PHE A 272 7.04 -27.69 -16.81
CA PHE A 272 7.72 -27.58 -18.11
C PHE A 272 7.73 -28.92 -18.85
N LYS A 273 7.75 -28.88 -20.19
CA LYS A 273 7.78 -30.05 -21.08
C LYS A 273 8.74 -29.78 -22.23
N ARG A 274 9.79 -30.61 -22.38
CA ARG A 274 10.93 -30.32 -23.29
C ARG A 274 11.45 -28.89 -23.01
N LYS A 275 11.58 -28.03 -24.03
CA LYS A 275 12.02 -26.62 -23.91
C LYS A 275 10.89 -25.60 -23.68
N ARG A 276 9.69 -26.06 -23.31
CA ARG A 276 8.50 -25.22 -23.08
C ARG A 276 8.25 -25.11 -21.57
N PHE A 277 8.33 -23.90 -21.02
CA PHE A 277 7.85 -23.55 -19.69
C PHE A 277 6.34 -23.28 -19.76
N LEU A 278 5.59 -23.74 -18.76
CA LEU A 278 4.13 -23.77 -18.77
C LEU A 278 3.58 -23.15 -17.48
N ILE A 279 2.94 -21.99 -17.63
CA ILE A 279 2.19 -21.34 -16.56
C ILE A 279 0.73 -21.71 -16.74
N LYS A 280 0.23 -22.64 -15.92
CA LYS A 280 -1.21 -22.82 -15.78
C LYS A 280 -1.72 -21.75 -14.82
N LEU A 281 -2.54 -20.85 -15.34
CA LEU A 281 -3.31 -19.92 -14.53
C LEU A 281 -4.44 -20.68 -13.79
N ARG A 282 -5.09 -20.00 -12.84
CA ARG A 282 -6.38 -20.45 -12.32
C ARG A 282 -7.42 -20.11 -13.39
N SER A 283 -8.21 -21.11 -13.76
CA SER A 283 -9.26 -21.01 -14.77
C SER A 283 -10.35 -20.05 -14.26
N ASP A 284 -10.62 -18.97 -14.98
CA ASP A 284 -11.77 -18.11 -14.71
C ASP A 284 -13.03 -18.73 -15.35
N PRO A 285 -14.18 -18.87 -14.65
CA PRO A 285 -15.37 -19.59 -15.15
C PRO A 285 -16.12 -18.98 -16.36
N GLY A 286 -15.48 -18.10 -17.14
CA GLY A 286 -16.12 -17.30 -18.20
C GLY A 286 -15.43 -17.33 -19.57
N GLN A 287 -14.44 -18.20 -19.80
CA GLN A 287 -13.79 -18.34 -21.11
C GLN A 287 -13.70 -19.80 -21.58
N ASN A 288 -13.86 -20.01 -22.89
CA ASN A 288 -13.77 -21.34 -23.50
C ASN A 288 -12.38 -21.96 -23.32
N SER A 289 -12.36 -23.25 -23.04
CA SER A 289 -11.32 -23.98 -22.27
C SER A 289 -9.95 -24.21 -22.94
N HIS A 290 -9.58 -23.42 -23.95
CA HIS A 290 -8.39 -23.65 -24.78
C HIS A 290 -7.14 -22.82 -24.41
N HIS A 291 -7.24 -21.81 -23.54
CA HIS A 291 -6.14 -20.83 -23.32
C HIS A 291 -5.54 -20.72 -21.91
N ASP A 292 -6.08 -21.41 -20.88
CA ASP A 292 -5.61 -21.43 -19.47
C ASP A 292 -4.10 -21.70 -19.22
N THR A 293 -3.38 -22.21 -20.21
CA THR A 293 -1.97 -22.59 -20.10
C THR A 293 -1.13 -21.75 -21.03
N LEU A 294 -0.51 -20.70 -20.47
CA LEU A 294 0.50 -19.91 -21.16
C LEU A 294 1.75 -20.78 -21.37
N GLU A 295 2.29 -20.73 -22.58
CA GLU A 295 3.49 -21.48 -22.97
C GLU A 295 4.59 -20.52 -23.36
N PHE A 296 5.77 -20.70 -22.78
CA PHE A 296 6.96 -19.94 -23.11
C PHE A 296 8.11 -20.88 -23.54
N ALA A 297 8.58 -20.74 -24.78
CA ALA A 297 9.68 -21.53 -25.32
C ALA A 297 11.04 -20.92 -24.94
N MET A 298 11.79 -21.61 -24.07
CA MET A 298 13.15 -21.21 -23.67
C MET A 298 14.22 -21.92 -24.52
N ALA A 299 15.48 -21.52 -24.38
CA ALA A 299 16.60 -22.11 -25.15
C ALA A 299 16.74 -23.64 -24.96
N SER A 300 16.48 -24.18 -23.77
CA SER A 300 16.55 -25.62 -23.51
C SER A 300 15.61 -26.09 -22.39
N ARG A 301 15.46 -27.42 -22.27
CA ARG A 301 14.82 -28.09 -21.12
C ARG A 301 15.46 -27.70 -19.79
N ASP A 302 16.79 -27.55 -19.79
CA ASP A 302 17.54 -27.29 -18.57
C ASP A 302 17.36 -25.84 -18.13
N CYS A 303 17.25 -24.90 -19.07
CA CYS A 303 16.82 -23.52 -18.80
C CYS A 303 15.41 -23.48 -18.16
N CYS A 304 14.45 -24.21 -18.73
CA CYS A 304 13.10 -24.32 -18.14
C CYS A 304 13.13 -24.91 -16.72
N LYS A 305 14.00 -25.88 -16.46
CA LYS A 305 14.16 -26.52 -15.15
C LYS A 305 14.83 -25.59 -14.12
N ILE A 306 15.78 -24.77 -14.53
CA ILE A 306 16.41 -23.74 -13.70
C ILE A 306 15.37 -22.66 -13.36
N PHE A 307 14.68 -22.12 -14.36
CA PHE A 307 13.64 -21.10 -14.14
C PHE A 307 12.50 -21.60 -13.25
N TRP A 308 12.04 -22.83 -13.48
CA TRP A 308 11.04 -23.49 -12.63
C TRP A 308 11.50 -23.66 -11.17
N LYS A 309 12.79 -23.98 -10.92
CA LYS A 309 13.35 -23.99 -9.55
C LYS A 309 13.27 -22.61 -8.91
N ILE A 310 13.75 -21.56 -9.61
CA ILE A 310 13.75 -20.19 -9.09
C ILE A 310 12.32 -19.75 -8.71
N CYS A 311 11.32 -20.06 -9.54
CA CYS A 311 9.91 -19.80 -9.23
C CYS A 311 9.42 -20.54 -7.97
N VAL A 312 9.80 -21.81 -7.78
CA VAL A 312 9.46 -22.59 -6.58
C VAL A 312 10.12 -22.01 -5.32
N GLU A 313 11.36 -21.53 -5.42
CA GLU A 313 12.09 -20.90 -4.31
C GLU A 313 11.48 -19.55 -3.94
N TYR A 314 11.26 -18.66 -4.91
CA TYR A 314 10.64 -17.34 -4.67
C TYR A 314 9.23 -17.45 -4.10
N HIS A 315 8.39 -18.34 -4.66
CA HIS A 315 7.08 -18.59 -4.09
C HIS A 315 7.17 -19.11 -2.65
N ALA A 316 8.07 -20.04 -2.36
CA ALA A 316 8.22 -20.56 -1.00
C ALA A 316 8.68 -19.48 -0.02
N PHE A 317 9.72 -18.72 -0.36
CA PHE A 317 10.31 -17.69 0.50
C PHE A 317 9.32 -16.56 0.82
N PHE A 318 8.61 -16.03 -0.18
CA PHE A 318 7.72 -14.87 -0.01
C PHE A 318 6.24 -15.20 0.27
N ARG A 319 5.78 -16.44 0.09
CA ARG A 319 4.34 -16.81 0.22
C ARG A 319 4.00 -17.89 1.23
N LEU A 320 4.98 -18.60 1.81
CA LEU A 320 4.72 -19.66 2.79
C LEU A 320 5.10 -19.23 4.21
N PHE A 321 4.35 -19.73 5.19
CA PHE A 321 4.58 -19.45 6.61
C PHE A 321 5.65 -20.36 7.24
N GLU A 322 5.98 -21.49 6.61
CA GLU A 322 6.98 -22.47 7.07
C GLU A 322 7.72 -23.15 5.89
N GLU A 323 8.91 -23.74 6.13
CA GLU A 323 9.63 -24.54 5.12
C GLU A 323 8.75 -25.73 4.65
N PRO A 324 8.64 -26.00 3.33
CA PRO A 324 7.87 -27.13 2.79
C PRO A 324 8.34 -28.50 3.32
N LYS A 325 7.57 -29.05 4.27
CA LYS A 325 7.80 -30.38 4.88
C LYS A 325 8.01 -31.47 3.82
N PRO A 326 9.00 -32.37 3.99
CA PRO A 326 9.35 -33.37 2.98
C PRO A 326 8.24 -34.41 2.83
N LYS A 327 7.62 -34.47 1.64
CA LYS A 327 6.62 -35.50 1.34
C LYS A 327 7.31 -36.88 1.23
N PRO A 328 6.70 -37.96 1.77
CA PRO A 328 7.21 -39.31 1.58
C PRO A 328 7.27 -39.64 0.08
N LYS A 329 8.33 -40.33 -0.35
CA LYS A 329 8.49 -40.74 -1.74
C LYS A 329 7.59 -41.93 -2.04
N PRO A 330 6.73 -41.88 -3.08
CA PRO A 330 6.08 -43.09 -3.59
C PRO A 330 7.13 -44.11 -4.02
N ILE A 331 6.95 -45.37 -3.65
CA ILE A 331 7.92 -46.45 -3.91
C ILE A 331 7.98 -46.81 -5.42
N ILE A 332 6.97 -46.41 -6.20
CA ILE A 332 6.82 -46.76 -7.62
C ILE A 332 6.97 -45.52 -8.52
N PHE A 333 7.94 -45.58 -9.45
CA PHE A 333 8.20 -44.73 -10.63
C PHE A 333 7.53 -43.34 -10.72
N THR A 334 7.99 -42.36 -9.92
CA THR A 334 7.60 -40.95 -10.11
C THR A 334 8.23 -40.34 -11.38
N ARG A 335 7.54 -40.41 -12.52
CA ARG A 335 7.98 -39.90 -13.83
C ARG A 335 7.91 -38.36 -13.94
N GLY A 336 8.70 -37.64 -13.14
CA GLY A 336 8.74 -36.17 -13.14
C GLY A 336 9.97 -35.57 -12.45
N SER A 337 10.21 -34.27 -12.64
CA SER A 337 11.21 -33.53 -11.83
C SER A 337 10.57 -33.08 -10.52
N SER A 338 11.20 -33.42 -9.40
CA SER A 338 10.85 -32.92 -8.06
C SER A 338 11.94 -32.00 -7.52
N PHE A 339 11.55 -31.00 -6.76
CA PHE A 339 12.40 -30.05 -6.04
C PHE A 339 11.57 -29.40 -4.93
N ARG A 340 12.24 -28.95 -3.85
CA ARG A 340 11.63 -28.20 -2.74
C ARG A 340 12.57 -27.07 -2.33
N PHE A 341 12.00 -25.97 -1.85
CA PHE A 341 12.75 -24.93 -1.14
C PHE A 341 13.33 -25.49 0.18
N SER A 342 14.40 -24.89 0.68
CA SER A 342 14.97 -25.14 2.00
C SER A 342 15.69 -23.90 2.51
N GLY A 343 15.59 -23.65 3.81
CA GLY A 343 15.85 -22.35 4.44
C GLY A 343 14.58 -21.84 5.15
N ARG A 344 14.73 -20.77 5.93
CA ARG A 344 13.61 -20.03 6.54
C ARG A 344 12.85 -19.28 5.45
N THR A 345 11.52 -19.24 5.54
CA THR A 345 10.73 -18.29 4.73
C THR A 345 10.87 -16.87 5.29
N GLN A 346 10.53 -15.83 4.53
CA GLN A 346 10.69 -14.45 4.98
C GLN A 346 9.95 -14.18 6.31
N LYS A 347 8.77 -14.79 6.51
CA LYS A 347 8.05 -14.71 7.79
C LYS A 347 8.85 -15.33 8.94
N GLN A 348 9.46 -16.50 8.74
CA GLN A 348 10.25 -17.17 9.78
C GLN A 348 11.54 -16.40 10.15
N ILE A 349 12.09 -15.58 9.24
CA ILE A 349 13.19 -14.65 9.54
C ILE A 349 12.65 -13.53 10.45
N PHE A 350 11.53 -12.90 10.08
CA PHE A 350 10.90 -11.86 10.89
C PHE A 350 10.49 -12.36 12.28
N ASP A 351 9.78 -13.47 12.38
CA ASP A 351 9.32 -14.03 13.66
C ASP A 351 10.53 -14.24 14.60
N HIS A 352 11.56 -14.95 14.11
CA HIS A 352 12.79 -15.21 14.85
C HIS A 352 13.52 -13.94 15.33
N LEU A 353 13.53 -12.87 14.53
CA LEU A 353 14.22 -11.62 14.89
C LEU A 353 13.39 -10.71 15.82
N ASN A 354 12.07 -10.88 15.88
CA ASN A 354 11.25 -10.20 16.90
C ASN A 354 11.33 -10.91 18.26
N ASP A 355 11.44 -12.24 18.27
CA ASP A 355 11.50 -13.05 19.50
C ASP A 355 12.90 -13.03 20.17
N SER A 356 13.94 -12.59 19.47
CA SER A 356 15.34 -12.68 19.94
C SER A 356 15.90 -11.35 20.44
N GLU A 357 16.00 -11.18 21.77
CA GLU A 357 16.75 -10.10 22.43
C GLU A 357 18.29 -10.28 22.29
N LEU A 358 18.77 -10.31 21.05
CA LEU A 358 20.21 -10.46 20.78
C LEU A 358 20.94 -9.14 20.95
N LYS A 359 22.03 -9.16 21.72
CA LYS A 359 23.02 -8.09 21.76
C LYS A 359 23.60 -7.92 20.36
N ARG A 360 23.21 -6.84 19.68
CA ARG A 360 23.72 -6.50 18.34
C ARG A 360 25.22 -6.26 18.42
N VAL A 361 26.00 -7.10 17.76
CA VAL A 361 27.45 -6.91 17.59
C VAL A 361 27.64 -5.79 16.56
N PRO A 362 28.39 -4.71 16.86
CA PRO A 362 28.68 -3.67 15.87
C PRO A 362 29.40 -4.26 14.65
N PHE A 363 28.93 -3.88 13.46
CA PHE A 363 29.55 -4.26 12.19
C PHE A 363 30.59 -3.21 11.77
N GLU A 364 31.82 -3.64 11.51
CA GLU A 364 32.90 -2.78 11.02
C GLU A 364 33.06 -2.93 9.49
N ARG A 365 32.95 -1.81 8.75
CA ARG A 365 33.16 -1.77 7.29
C ARG A 365 34.64 -1.86 6.96
N LYS A 366 35.03 -2.81 6.10
CA LYS A 366 36.35 -2.79 5.43
C LYS A 366 36.26 -1.94 4.16
N HIS A 367 36.74 -0.69 4.24
CA HIS A 367 36.79 0.22 3.10
C HIS A 367 37.79 -0.25 2.01
N SER A 368 37.55 0.16 0.76
CA SER A 368 38.37 -0.20 -0.40
C SER A 368 39.79 0.37 -0.29
N LYS A 369 40.76 -0.45 0.12
CA LYS A 369 42.18 -0.05 0.23
C LYS A 369 42.84 0.14 -1.14
N ILE A 370 42.65 1.32 -1.73
CA ILE A 370 43.61 1.91 -2.67
C ILE A 370 44.71 2.59 -1.83
N LEU A 371 45.98 2.47 -2.24
CA LEU A 371 47.09 3.02 -1.46
C LEU A 371 47.24 4.55 -1.64
N SER A 372 46.74 5.33 -0.69
CA SER A 372 47.09 6.75 -0.51
C SER A 372 48.18 6.90 0.55
N ASN A 373 49.44 6.94 0.10
CA ASN A 373 50.60 7.10 0.97
C ASN A 373 50.86 8.59 1.24
N SER A 374 50.09 9.21 2.15
CA SER A 374 50.24 10.62 2.53
C SER A 374 49.92 10.87 4.00
N SER A 375 50.91 10.68 4.86
CA SER A 375 50.89 11.20 6.23
C SER A 375 51.09 12.72 6.22
N MET A 376 50.14 13.49 6.75
CA MET A 376 50.37 14.85 7.25
C MET A 376 49.39 15.14 8.40
N THR A 377 49.93 15.54 9.55
CA THR A 377 49.19 16.27 10.59
C THR A 377 49.82 17.66 10.72
N PRO A 378 49.03 18.65 11.14
CA PRO A 378 49.51 19.49 12.25
C PRO A 378 48.54 19.47 13.44
N GLN A 379 49.08 19.74 14.63
CA GLN A 379 48.34 19.80 15.88
C GLN A 379 47.86 21.22 16.19
N SER A 380 46.86 21.33 17.07
CA SER A 380 46.76 22.46 18.02
C SER A 380 46.51 21.91 19.42
N THR A 381 46.82 22.69 20.46
CA THR A 381 47.34 22.16 21.72
C THR A 381 46.47 22.45 22.95
N SER A 382 46.61 21.58 23.96
CA SER A 382 46.53 21.97 25.37
C SER A 382 47.44 21.07 26.20
N TRP A 383 48.16 21.64 27.17
CA TRP A 383 49.24 20.99 27.90
C TRP A 383 48.90 20.79 29.38
N ARG A 384 49.41 19.70 29.97
CA ARG A 384 50.03 19.70 31.32
C ARG A 384 51.02 18.55 31.44
N SER A 385 52.01 18.72 32.31
CA SER A 385 53.34 18.08 32.19
C SER A 385 53.64 17.10 33.33
N HIS A 386 54.57 16.17 33.12
CA HIS A 386 55.84 16.06 33.86
C HIS A 386 56.76 14.97 33.26
N GLU A 387 58.00 15.37 32.90
CA GLU A 387 59.32 14.66 32.86
C GLU A 387 59.43 13.15 32.49
N PRO A 388 60.50 12.72 31.75
CA PRO A 388 61.90 13.05 32.04
C PRO A 388 62.87 13.31 30.86
N LYS A 389 64.12 13.65 31.23
CA LYS A 389 65.38 13.71 30.45
C LYS A 389 65.91 12.29 30.09
N GLU A 390 66.85 12.01 29.17
CA GLU A 390 67.64 12.65 28.06
C GLU A 390 68.48 11.49 27.40
N ASP A 391 69.13 11.50 26.23
CA ASP A 391 69.21 12.31 24.98
C ASP A 391 70.05 11.48 23.93
N ILE A 392 70.46 12.06 22.78
CA ILE A 392 71.52 11.60 21.82
C ILE A 392 71.08 10.44 20.88
N ALA A 393 71.27 10.45 19.53
CA ALA A 393 71.85 11.38 18.54
C ALA A 393 71.11 11.21 17.16
N SER A 394 70.96 12.21 16.27
CA SER A 394 71.88 12.63 15.17
C SER A 394 72.17 11.55 14.09
N VAL A 395 72.24 11.77 12.76
CA VAL A 395 72.09 12.98 11.91
C VAL A 395 71.81 12.60 10.42
N LEU A 396 71.00 13.43 9.72
CA LEU A 396 71.09 14.03 8.34
C LEU A 396 72.12 13.50 7.28
N LEU A 397 72.01 13.68 5.93
CA LEU A 397 71.33 14.68 5.05
C LEU A 397 71.25 14.21 3.55
N ALA A 398 70.31 14.74 2.75
CA ALA A 398 70.35 15.05 1.28
C ALA A 398 70.53 13.92 0.19
N ASP A 399 70.31 14.11 -1.13
CA ASP A 399 69.84 15.26 -1.95
C ASP A 399 69.26 14.93 -3.37
N HIS A 400 68.63 15.93 -4.00
CA HIS A 400 68.47 16.23 -5.47
C HIS A 400 67.59 15.38 -6.43
N LEU A 401 67.65 15.71 -7.75
CA LEU A 401 66.48 15.91 -8.64
C LEU A 401 66.64 15.39 -10.11
N ASP A 402 65.50 15.31 -10.82
CA ASP A 402 65.26 15.35 -12.29
C ASP A 402 65.44 14.14 -13.25
N SER A 403 64.28 13.69 -13.77
CA SER A 403 63.87 13.56 -15.20
C SER A 403 64.83 13.07 -16.32
N VAL A 404 64.42 12.02 -17.07
CA VAL A 404 64.33 11.96 -18.56
C VAL A 404 63.76 10.59 -19.04
N ARG A 405 63.35 10.49 -20.33
CA ARG A 405 62.64 9.36 -20.96
C ARG A 405 63.55 8.34 -21.69
N LEU A 406 62.89 7.24 -22.12
CA LEU A 406 63.14 6.39 -23.31
C LEU A 406 63.98 5.11 -23.10
N GLY A 407 63.60 4.01 -23.79
CA GLY A 407 64.32 2.73 -23.81
C GLY A 407 63.41 1.50 -23.93
N GLN A 408 63.17 1.02 -25.16
CA GLN A 408 62.47 -0.24 -25.49
C GLN A 408 63.42 -1.11 -26.36
N GLU A 409 63.01 -2.34 -26.72
CA GLU A 409 63.58 -3.21 -27.78
C GLU A 409 64.76 -4.15 -27.36
N VAL A 410 65.00 -5.37 -27.92
CA VAL A 410 64.27 -6.26 -28.90
C VAL A 410 64.89 -7.70 -28.92
N LYS A 411 64.33 -8.60 -29.77
CA LYS A 411 64.83 -9.91 -30.32
C LYS A 411 64.50 -11.19 -29.52
N SER A 412 64.24 -12.35 -30.16
CA SER A 412 64.23 -12.78 -31.59
C SER A 412 63.40 -14.09 -31.74
N THR A 413 62.85 -14.57 -32.86
CA THR A 413 62.80 -14.19 -34.32
C THR A 413 61.39 -14.60 -34.86
N GLY A 414 60.95 -14.68 -36.12
CA GLY A 414 61.50 -14.82 -37.50
C GLY A 414 60.73 -15.97 -38.21
N SER A 415 60.40 -15.99 -39.51
CA SER A 415 60.63 -15.08 -40.66
C SER A 415 59.60 -15.36 -41.79
N GLU A 416 59.51 -14.46 -42.80
CA GLU A 416 59.10 -14.71 -44.22
C GLU A 416 57.65 -15.17 -44.59
N ASP A 417 57.03 -14.81 -45.73
CA ASP A 417 57.19 -13.59 -46.57
C ASP A 417 56.02 -13.28 -47.56
N VAL A 418 55.95 -12.01 -47.98
CA VAL A 418 55.36 -11.34 -49.20
C VAL A 418 54.28 -12.02 -50.10
N ALA A 419 53.01 -11.61 -49.90
CA ALA A 419 52.11 -10.87 -50.85
C ALA A 419 51.68 -11.49 -52.26
N PRO A 420 51.17 -10.73 -53.28
CA PRO A 420 49.81 -10.96 -53.89
C PRO A 420 49.87 -11.12 -55.46
N PRO A 421 48.87 -10.80 -56.36
CA PRO A 421 47.48 -10.27 -56.24
C PRO A 421 46.40 -10.80 -57.26
N THR A 422 45.29 -10.05 -57.39
CA THR A 422 44.34 -9.89 -58.54
C THR A 422 43.26 -10.93 -58.96
N ASN A 423 42.01 -10.42 -59.00
CA ASN A 423 40.88 -10.61 -59.93
C ASN A 423 40.51 -12.00 -60.55
N GLY A 424 39.23 -12.36 -60.42
CA GLY A 424 38.53 -13.39 -61.22
C GLY A 424 37.00 -13.33 -61.02
N PHE A 425 36.21 -13.66 -62.06
CA PHE A 425 34.74 -13.58 -62.09
C PHE A 425 34.08 -14.95 -62.39
N HIS A 426 32.75 -14.97 -62.36
CA HIS A 426 31.78 -16.03 -62.75
C HIS A 426 31.37 -17.07 -61.67
N ASP A 427 30.12 -17.52 -61.46
CA ASP A 427 28.73 -17.32 -62.03
C ASP A 427 28.08 -18.66 -62.50
N ASN A 428 26.75 -18.64 -62.75
CA ASN A 428 25.77 -19.73 -63.02
C ASN A 428 25.13 -20.33 -61.74
N THR A 429 23.81 -20.60 -61.62
CA THR A 429 22.56 -20.30 -62.38
C THR A 429 21.37 -20.76 -61.48
N VAL A 430 20.05 -20.67 -61.74
CA VAL A 430 19.02 -19.76 -62.36
C VAL A 430 17.67 -20.42 -61.94
N GLY A 431 16.54 -19.78 -61.64
CA GLY A 431 16.07 -18.38 -61.58
C GLY A 431 14.64 -18.43 -60.96
N SER A 432 13.59 -17.70 -61.37
CA SER A 432 13.44 -16.54 -62.26
C SER A 432 12.00 -15.97 -62.12
N GLY A 433 11.79 -14.66 -62.34
CA GLY A 433 10.47 -14.02 -62.47
C GLY A 433 9.80 -13.53 -61.17
N SER A 434 9.15 -12.35 -61.13
CA SER A 434 9.05 -11.25 -62.12
C SER A 434 8.91 -9.88 -61.41
N ALA A 435 9.03 -8.77 -62.15
CA ALA A 435 9.36 -7.44 -61.60
C ALA A 435 8.21 -6.41 -61.62
N GLN A 436 8.31 -5.39 -60.76
CA GLN A 436 8.26 -3.96 -61.16
C GLN A 436 8.82 -3.02 -60.07
N GLN A 437 8.97 -1.73 -60.40
CA GLN A 437 9.89 -0.73 -59.80
C GLN A 437 9.21 0.67 -59.83
N ASN A 438 9.51 1.70 -59.01
CA ASN A 438 10.79 2.39 -58.80
C ASN A 438 10.81 3.38 -57.59
N HIS A 439 12.03 3.87 -57.26
CA HIS A 439 12.54 4.99 -56.41
C HIS A 439 11.60 6.16 -55.98
N ALA A 440 11.78 6.89 -54.86
CA ALA A 440 12.95 7.43 -54.09
C ALA A 440 13.61 8.70 -54.74
N SER A 441 14.21 9.71 -54.07
CA SER A 441 14.79 9.83 -52.70
C SER A 441 14.98 11.32 -52.21
N GLN A 442 15.28 11.53 -50.91
CA GLN A 442 16.09 12.63 -50.30
C GLN A 442 15.65 14.13 -50.42
N GLN A 443 16.41 15.12 -49.88
CA GLN A 443 16.50 15.53 -48.46
C GLN A 443 17.08 16.97 -48.26
N LEU A 444 16.59 17.72 -47.24
CA LEU A 444 17.21 18.86 -46.49
C LEU A 444 17.41 20.30 -47.10
N LEU A 445 16.85 21.28 -46.36
CA LEU A 445 17.32 22.67 -46.01
C LEU A 445 16.98 23.93 -46.85
N ASN A 446 16.87 25.04 -46.08
CA ASN A 446 16.44 26.45 -46.31
C ASN A 446 17.42 27.32 -47.17
N PRO A 447 17.17 28.63 -47.53
CA PRO A 447 16.25 29.63 -46.90
C PRO A 447 15.48 30.68 -47.80
N ALA A 448 14.61 31.43 -47.10
CA ALA A 448 13.97 32.76 -47.33
C ALA A 448 14.22 33.66 -48.58
N SER A 449 13.15 34.33 -49.06
CA SER A 449 13.05 35.83 -49.25
C SER A 449 11.68 36.31 -49.80
N GLN A 450 11.43 37.64 -49.76
CA GLN A 450 10.19 38.41 -50.04
C GLN A 450 9.93 38.62 -51.57
N THR A 451 8.90 39.31 -52.13
CA THR A 451 8.11 40.52 -51.71
C THR A 451 6.89 40.80 -52.65
N PHE A 452 5.93 41.67 -52.22
CA PHE A 452 4.86 42.39 -53.01
C PHE A 452 3.73 41.55 -53.66
N SER A 453 2.46 41.98 -53.90
CA SER A 453 1.60 43.18 -53.62
C SER A 453 0.13 42.86 -54.08
N SER A 454 -0.99 43.61 -53.89
CA SER A 454 -1.43 44.74 -53.03
C SER A 454 -2.94 45.07 -53.29
N ALA A 455 -3.63 45.81 -52.39
CA ALA A 455 -5.04 46.32 -52.48
C ALA A 455 -6.18 45.25 -52.37
N ASP A 456 -7.43 45.54 -51.97
CA ASP A 456 -8.15 46.83 -51.76
C ASP A 456 -9.16 46.78 -50.56
N SER A 457 -9.94 47.85 -50.30
CA SER A 457 -10.96 48.04 -49.21
C SER A 457 -12.38 48.32 -49.79
N PRO A 458 -13.46 48.79 -49.09
CA PRO A 458 -13.70 49.15 -47.66
C PRO A 458 -15.09 48.70 -47.09
N GLN A 459 -15.62 49.45 -46.08
CA GLN A 459 -17.02 49.45 -45.54
C GLN A 459 -17.44 48.25 -44.65
N GLU A 460 -18.29 48.37 -43.61
CA GLU A 460 -18.96 49.55 -43.01
C GLU A 460 -19.30 49.33 -41.52
N SER A 461 -19.70 50.40 -40.80
CA SER A 461 -20.31 50.34 -39.45
C SER A 461 -21.27 51.51 -39.23
N PRO A 462 -22.28 51.38 -38.35
CA PRO A 462 -22.51 52.45 -37.38
C PRO A 462 -22.91 51.98 -35.96
N HIS A 463 -22.86 52.94 -35.03
CA HIS A 463 -23.22 52.79 -33.61
C HIS A 463 -24.73 53.00 -33.34
N ILE A 464 -25.16 52.67 -32.12
CA ILE A 464 -25.99 53.51 -31.22
C ILE A 464 -25.91 52.84 -29.80
N VAL A 465 -25.45 53.43 -28.68
CA VAL A 465 -25.64 54.76 -28.03
C VAL A 465 -26.99 54.83 -27.27
N VAL A 466 -27.14 55.31 -26.04
CA VAL A 466 -26.31 55.39 -24.81
C VAL A 466 -27.25 55.92 -23.69
N ASN A 467 -26.93 55.69 -22.41
CA ASN A 467 -27.21 56.54 -21.22
C ASN A 467 -27.04 55.67 -19.94
N GLY A 468 -26.63 56.18 -18.78
CA GLY A 468 -26.42 57.56 -18.31
C GLY A 468 -26.92 57.65 -16.84
N LEU A 469 -26.37 58.46 -15.93
CA LEU A 469 -25.37 59.52 -16.07
C LEU A 469 -24.49 59.66 -14.80
N GLU A 470 -23.46 60.50 -14.91
CA GLU A 470 -22.32 60.73 -14.01
C GLU A 470 -22.62 61.51 -12.71
N THR A 471 -21.69 61.43 -11.74
CA THR A 471 -20.96 62.59 -11.17
C THR A 471 -19.68 62.02 -10.50
N ALA A 472 -18.42 62.41 -10.79
CA ALA A 472 -17.76 63.72 -10.97
C ALA A 472 -17.67 64.52 -9.64
N ILE A 473 -16.54 65.11 -9.20
CA ILE A 473 -15.29 65.50 -9.89
C ILE A 473 -14.04 65.44 -8.95
N ALA A 474 -12.84 65.69 -9.51
CA ALA A 474 -11.48 65.76 -8.90
C ALA A 474 -11.34 66.55 -7.55
N GLY A 475 -10.23 66.46 -6.80
CA GLY A 475 -8.92 65.79 -6.98
C GLY A 475 -7.72 66.75 -6.75
N VAL A 476 -6.47 66.25 -6.78
CA VAL A 476 -5.19 66.91 -7.16
C VAL A 476 -3.96 66.16 -6.56
N LEU A 477 -3.20 65.52 -7.46
CA LEU A 477 -1.73 65.42 -7.63
C LEU A 477 -0.80 65.61 -6.40
N GLY A 478 0.32 64.90 -6.25
CA GLY A 478 1.02 63.89 -7.08
C GLY A 478 2.27 63.37 -6.34
N GLN A 479 3.17 62.55 -6.90
CA GLN A 479 3.42 62.13 -8.28
C GLN A 479 4.05 60.71 -8.35
N ASN A 480 4.26 60.22 -9.58
CA ASN A 480 5.20 59.17 -10.01
C ASN A 480 4.77 57.68 -9.83
N PRO A 481 5.16 56.79 -10.79
CA PRO A 481 4.38 56.71 -12.04
C PRO A 481 4.00 55.27 -12.48
N GLU A 482 3.27 55.22 -13.59
CA GLU A 482 2.77 54.04 -14.33
C GLU A 482 3.92 53.21 -14.97
N GLY A 483 3.72 51.95 -15.39
CA GLY A 483 2.54 51.07 -15.27
C GLY A 483 2.30 50.21 -16.53
N GLN A 484 1.65 49.03 -16.35
CA GLN A 484 1.08 48.16 -17.42
C GLN A 484 2.14 47.51 -18.37
N GLN A 485 1.92 46.44 -19.15
CA GLN A 485 0.88 45.38 -19.28
C GLN A 485 1.59 44.19 -20.00
N LEU A 486 1.41 42.90 -19.71
CA LEU A 486 0.35 41.96 -20.15
C LEU A 486 0.81 40.50 -19.86
N SER A 487 -0.10 39.51 -19.86
CA SER A 487 0.22 38.07 -19.73
C SER A 487 0.42 37.39 -21.10
N PRO A 488 1.10 36.22 -21.21
CA PRO A 488 0.34 34.96 -21.06
C PRO A 488 1.08 33.72 -20.47
N LEU A 489 0.30 32.84 -19.85
CA LEU A 489 0.42 31.36 -19.76
C LEU A 489 1.80 30.67 -19.78
N THR A 490 2.19 30.03 -18.67
CA THR A 490 2.53 28.57 -18.63
C THR A 490 2.57 28.00 -17.20
N SER A 491 2.75 26.68 -17.06
CA SER A 491 2.56 25.89 -15.81
C SER A 491 3.82 25.76 -14.93
N PRO A 492 3.71 25.25 -13.68
CA PRO A 492 4.71 25.49 -12.63
C PRO A 492 5.93 24.56 -12.66
N LEU A 493 7.03 25.04 -12.08
CA LEU A 493 8.19 24.25 -11.67
C LEU A 493 8.35 24.23 -10.15
N LEU A 494 8.95 23.15 -9.65
CA LEU A 494 9.27 22.94 -8.25
C LEU A 494 10.67 23.48 -7.94
N THR A 495 10.85 24.08 -6.76
CA THR A 495 12.17 24.31 -6.16
C THR A 495 12.23 23.59 -4.82
N GLU A 496 13.40 23.01 -4.52
CA GLU A 496 13.60 22.08 -3.42
C GLU A 496 14.21 22.74 -2.16
N ALA A 497 14.26 21.97 -1.08
CA ALA A 497 15.07 22.16 0.13
C ALA A 497 14.77 23.34 1.08
N GLY A 498 15.11 23.15 2.36
CA GLY A 498 15.92 24.17 3.00
C GLY A 498 15.81 24.38 4.52
N TYR A 499 14.68 24.09 5.17
CA TYR A 499 14.54 24.38 6.61
C TYR A 499 13.89 23.26 7.42
N ILE A 500 14.66 22.76 8.39
CA ILE A 500 14.13 22.08 9.57
C ILE A 500 13.44 23.16 10.40
N ARG A 501 12.10 23.19 10.40
CA ARG A 501 11.35 23.95 11.40
C ARG A 501 11.28 23.15 12.69
N ASN A 502 11.72 23.77 13.79
CA ASN A 502 11.30 23.37 15.12
C ASN A 502 9.83 23.78 15.32
N ASP A 503 8.90 23.07 14.68
CA ASP A 503 7.45 23.30 14.84
C ASP A 503 7.04 23.23 16.32
N ASP A 504 7.70 22.38 17.11
CA ASP A 504 7.50 22.29 18.57
C ASP A 504 7.92 23.59 19.33
N GLU A 505 8.81 24.42 18.78
CA GLU A 505 9.12 25.75 19.34
C GLU A 505 8.16 26.84 18.84
N GLU A 506 7.76 26.82 17.57
CA GLU A 506 6.81 27.80 17.01
C GLU A 506 5.40 27.62 17.59
N GLU A 507 5.01 26.38 17.89
CA GLU A 507 3.80 26.04 18.63
C GLU A 507 3.93 26.44 20.12
N ALA A 508 5.09 26.21 20.76
CA ALA A 508 5.34 26.61 22.15
C ALA A 508 5.38 28.14 22.40
N ARG A 509 5.65 28.94 21.35
CA ARG A 509 5.55 30.42 21.41
C ARG A 509 4.11 30.94 21.38
N ARG A 510 3.10 30.12 21.06
CA ARG A 510 1.67 30.49 21.14
C ARG A 510 1.07 30.29 22.54
N LYS A 511 1.67 30.93 23.53
CA LYS A 511 1.22 31.04 24.92
C LYS A 511 0.58 32.43 25.13
N LYS A 512 -0.62 32.60 25.72
CA LYS A 512 -1.60 31.67 26.30
C LYS A 512 -3.03 32.22 26.08
N PHE A 513 -3.97 31.35 25.75
CA PHE A 513 -5.25 31.28 26.46
C PHE A 513 -5.50 29.80 26.79
N PRO A 514 -5.78 29.43 28.06
CA PRO A 514 -6.29 28.10 28.36
C PRO A 514 -7.69 28.00 27.74
N THR A 515 -7.79 27.36 26.58
CA THR A 515 -9.06 27.11 25.93
C THR A 515 -9.77 25.97 26.67
N ASP A 516 -11.04 26.20 27.01
CA ASP A 516 -11.84 25.29 27.81
C ASP A 516 -12.43 24.15 26.97
N LYS A 517 -13.19 23.26 27.62
CA LYS A 517 -13.83 22.14 26.92
C LYS A 517 -14.92 22.63 25.95
N ALA A 518 -15.55 23.78 26.20
CA ALA A 518 -16.53 24.39 25.29
C ALA A 518 -15.89 24.82 23.97
N TYR A 519 -14.74 25.49 24.00
CA TYR A 519 -14.00 25.86 22.78
C TYR A 519 -13.70 24.65 21.90
N PHE A 520 -13.27 23.51 22.46
CA PHE A 520 -12.99 22.31 21.67
C PHE A 520 -14.27 21.64 21.13
N ILE A 521 -15.41 21.74 21.82
CA ILE A 521 -16.73 21.31 21.30
C ILE A 521 -17.17 22.23 20.14
N ALA A 522 -17.00 23.55 20.27
CA ALA A 522 -17.24 24.51 19.20
C ALA A 522 -16.31 24.28 17.99
N LYS A 523 -15.06 23.85 18.25
CA LYS A 523 -14.11 23.47 17.20
C LYS A 523 -14.50 22.16 16.49
N GLU A 524 -15.09 21.20 17.21
CA GLU A 524 -15.69 19.98 16.62
C GLU A 524 -16.90 20.32 15.72
N LEU A 525 -17.75 21.27 16.13
CA LEU A 525 -18.80 21.84 15.28
C LEU A 525 -18.22 22.38 13.97
N LEU A 526 -17.22 23.27 14.06
CA LEU A 526 -16.54 23.86 12.91
C LEU A 526 -15.93 22.81 11.98
N THR A 527 -15.15 21.88 12.53
CA THR A 527 -14.42 20.92 11.68
C THR A 527 -15.34 19.92 11.00
N THR A 528 -16.46 19.55 11.64
CA THR A 528 -17.48 18.71 11.01
C THR A 528 -18.35 19.48 10.01
N GLU A 529 -18.61 20.77 10.22
CA GLU A 529 -19.36 21.62 9.28
C GLU A 529 -18.61 21.79 7.95
N ARG A 530 -17.29 21.99 8.01
CA ARG A 530 -16.41 22.05 6.82
C ARG A 530 -16.44 20.76 5.98
N THR A 531 -16.57 19.60 6.61
CA THR A 531 -16.73 18.32 5.88
C THR A 531 -18.14 18.18 5.33
N TYR A 532 -19.16 18.51 6.13
CA TYR A 532 -20.56 18.43 5.70
C TYR A 532 -20.87 19.33 4.50
N LEU A 533 -20.32 20.54 4.44
CA LEU A 533 -20.46 21.40 3.25
C LEU A 533 -19.85 20.80 1.99
N LYS A 534 -18.69 20.12 2.08
CA LYS A 534 -18.14 19.37 0.93
C LYS A 534 -19.05 18.22 0.52
N ASP A 535 -19.58 17.47 1.49
CA ASP A 535 -20.52 16.39 1.23
C ASP A 535 -21.80 16.90 0.54
N LEU A 536 -22.26 18.13 0.83
CA LEU A 536 -23.30 18.81 0.06
C LEU A 536 -22.84 19.16 -1.36
N GLN A 537 -21.62 19.71 -1.54
CA GLN A 537 -21.06 20.03 -2.86
C GLN A 537 -20.94 18.81 -3.78
N VAL A 538 -20.75 17.59 -3.25
CA VAL A 538 -20.81 16.36 -4.06
C VAL A 538 -22.16 16.25 -4.80
N ILE A 539 -23.26 16.68 -4.17
CA ILE A 539 -24.60 16.71 -4.78
C ILE A 539 -24.84 18.02 -5.55
N THR A 540 -24.80 19.18 -4.88
CA THR A 540 -25.21 20.48 -5.45
C THR A 540 -24.28 21.00 -6.54
N GLU A 541 -23.03 20.55 -6.56
CA GLU A 541 -22.05 20.96 -7.56
C GLU A 541 -21.56 19.79 -8.43
N SER A 542 -20.92 18.78 -7.85
CA SER A 542 -20.24 17.74 -8.65
C SER A 542 -21.22 16.83 -9.40
N PHE A 543 -22.29 16.38 -8.75
CA PHE A 543 -23.31 15.52 -9.37
C PHE A 543 -24.19 16.30 -10.34
N GLN A 544 -24.59 17.54 -10.02
CA GLN A 544 -25.29 18.42 -10.96
C GLN A 544 -24.47 18.65 -12.25
N LYS A 545 -23.19 19.03 -12.13
CA LYS A 545 -22.24 19.21 -13.27
C LYS A 545 -21.93 17.90 -14.04
N ALA A 546 -22.35 16.74 -13.53
CA ALA A 546 -22.31 15.46 -14.23
C ALA A 546 -23.65 15.17 -14.94
N ALA A 547 -24.77 15.32 -14.24
CA ALA A 547 -26.12 15.16 -14.77
C ALA A 547 -26.39 16.07 -15.98
N GLU A 548 -25.94 17.33 -15.93
CA GLU A 548 -26.06 18.30 -17.03
C GLU A 548 -25.32 17.92 -18.32
N LYS A 549 -24.45 16.90 -18.28
CA LYS A 549 -23.67 16.43 -19.45
C LYS A 549 -24.24 15.17 -20.10
N GLU A 550 -25.27 14.55 -19.51
CA GLU A 550 -25.97 13.40 -20.09
C GLU A 550 -27.38 13.82 -20.49
N GLU A 551 -27.58 14.00 -21.79
CA GLU A 551 -28.86 14.41 -22.40
C GLU A 551 -30.05 13.52 -22.00
N ALA A 552 -29.80 12.28 -21.58
CA ALA A 552 -30.84 11.36 -21.13
C ALA A 552 -31.14 11.41 -19.62
N PHE A 553 -30.52 12.32 -18.86
CA PHE A 553 -30.82 12.55 -17.45
C PHE A 553 -32.09 13.43 -17.32
N PRO A 554 -33.13 13.02 -16.58
CA PRO A 554 -34.37 13.80 -16.53
C PRO A 554 -34.21 15.14 -15.79
N ASP A 555 -34.53 16.23 -16.49
CA ASP A 555 -34.53 17.60 -15.92
C ASP A 555 -35.45 17.75 -14.72
N SER A 556 -36.55 16.97 -14.65
CA SER A 556 -37.44 16.95 -13.48
C SER A 556 -36.72 16.47 -12.22
N VAL A 557 -35.90 15.41 -12.32
CA VAL A 557 -35.08 14.88 -11.21
C VAL A 557 -33.96 15.86 -10.87
N ARG A 558 -33.30 16.43 -11.89
CA ARG A 558 -32.24 17.44 -11.74
C ARG A 558 -32.72 18.67 -10.96
N THR A 559 -33.88 19.19 -11.34
CA THR A 559 -34.55 20.36 -10.74
C THR A 559 -35.10 20.07 -9.36
N LEU A 560 -35.66 18.88 -9.11
CA LEU A 560 -36.12 18.47 -7.79
C LEU A 560 -34.97 18.43 -6.77
N ILE A 561 -33.82 17.87 -7.17
CA ILE A 561 -32.63 17.82 -6.31
C ILE A 561 -32.13 19.24 -5.99
N SER A 562 -31.92 20.11 -6.99
CA SER A 562 -31.42 21.48 -6.72
C SER A 562 -32.40 22.30 -5.90
N SER A 563 -33.72 22.16 -6.14
CA SER A 563 -34.78 22.89 -5.41
C SER A 563 -34.83 22.57 -3.91
N HIS A 564 -34.31 21.42 -3.47
CA HIS A 564 -34.26 21.03 -2.05
C HIS A 564 -32.86 21.04 -1.44
N TYR A 565 -31.81 20.73 -2.19
CA TYR A 565 -30.43 20.72 -1.68
C TYR A 565 -29.73 22.09 -1.75
N ASP A 566 -30.01 22.93 -2.76
CA ASP A 566 -29.35 24.24 -2.86
C ASP A 566 -29.70 25.20 -1.70
N PRO A 567 -30.96 25.31 -1.22
CA PRO A 567 -31.28 26.19 -0.09
C PRO A 567 -30.57 25.77 1.19
N VAL A 568 -30.48 24.45 1.42
CA VAL A 568 -29.72 23.85 2.52
C VAL A 568 -28.23 24.18 2.39
N TYR A 569 -27.63 23.99 1.21
CA TYR A 569 -26.23 24.33 0.95
C TYR A 569 -25.93 25.83 1.18
N ARG A 570 -26.76 26.72 0.65
CA ARG A 570 -26.61 28.19 0.82
C ARG A 570 -26.73 28.61 2.29
N PHE A 571 -27.65 27.98 3.05
CA PHE A 571 -27.78 28.21 4.48
C PHE A 571 -26.52 27.78 5.25
N HIS A 572 -26.04 26.55 5.04
CA HIS A 572 -24.87 26.03 5.74
C HIS A 572 -23.58 26.79 5.40
N LEU A 573 -23.46 27.34 4.18
CA LEU A 573 -22.36 28.23 3.81
C LEU A 573 -22.33 29.51 4.68
N GLY A 574 -23.51 30.05 5.03
CA GLY A 574 -23.66 31.14 5.99
C GLY A 574 -23.31 30.71 7.42
N PHE A 575 -23.86 29.59 7.89
CA PHE A 575 -23.63 29.09 9.24
C PHE A 575 -22.16 28.72 9.52
N LEU A 576 -21.46 28.12 8.54
CA LEU A 576 -20.02 27.90 8.62
C LEU A 576 -19.28 29.22 8.82
N LYS A 577 -19.59 30.25 8.02
CA LYS A 577 -18.94 31.56 8.09
C LYS A 577 -19.13 32.23 9.45
N GLU A 578 -20.32 32.14 10.04
CA GLU A 578 -20.59 32.64 11.40
C GLU A 578 -19.81 31.87 12.47
N THR A 579 -19.71 30.55 12.33
CA THR A 579 -18.95 29.67 13.23
C THR A 579 -17.43 29.94 13.13
N GLU A 580 -16.90 30.13 11.92
CA GLU A 580 -15.51 30.50 11.67
C GLU A 580 -15.18 31.88 12.24
N GLN A 581 -16.07 32.86 12.05
CA GLN A 581 -15.91 34.20 12.62
C GLN A 581 -15.89 34.16 14.15
N ARG A 582 -16.81 33.41 14.78
CA ARG A 582 -16.87 33.29 16.24
C ARG A 582 -15.61 32.65 16.82
N LEU A 583 -15.10 31.57 16.23
CA LEU A 583 -13.87 30.94 16.72
C LEU A 583 -12.61 31.79 16.46
N ALA A 584 -12.55 32.54 15.34
CA ALA A 584 -11.46 33.49 15.11
C ALA A 584 -11.43 34.64 16.14
N GLN A 585 -12.61 35.06 16.63
CA GLN A 585 -12.76 36.01 17.74
C GLN A 585 -12.37 35.38 19.09
N TRP A 586 -12.81 34.14 19.37
CA TRP A 586 -12.48 33.40 20.60
C TRP A 586 -10.97 33.16 20.73
N GLU A 587 -10.29 32.82 19.62
CA GLU A 587 -8.82 32.67 19.57
C GLU A 587 -8.04 33.98 19.69
N GLY A 588 -8.70 35.15 19.73
CA GLY A 588 -8.03 36.46 19.88
C GLY A 588 -7.18 36.88 18.67
N ARG A 589 -7.50 36.41 17.45
CA ARG A 589 -6.73 36.72 16.23
C ARG A 589 -7.00 38.10 15.64
N SER A 590 -7.96 38.84 16.19
CA SER A 590 -8.19 40.26 15.89
C SER A 590 -7.42 41.15 16.86
N ASN A 591 -6.94 42.32 16.39
CA ASN A 591 -6.18 43.31 17.19
C ASN A 591 -7.08 44.07 18.19
N ALA A 592 -7.84 43.35 19.00
CA ALA A 592 -8.97 43.84 19.75
C ALA A 592 -8.83 43.53 21.26
N HIS A 593 -8.33 44.49 22.04
CA HIS A 593 -8.54 44.52 23.50
C HIS A 593 -9.99 44.89 23.85
N ILE A 594 -10.96 44.28 23.16
CA ILE A 594 -12.39 44.62 23.24
C ILE A 594 -13.08 43.66 24.21
N LYS A 595 -13.70 44.24 25.23
CA LYS A 595 -14.60 43.55 26.17
C LYS A 595 -15.86 43.11 25.40
N GLY A 596 -16.03 41.82 25.19
CA GLY A 596 -17.23 41.25 24.59
C GLY A 596 -17.25 39.74 24.70
N ASP A 597 -18.44 39.17 24.88
CA ASP A 597 -18.66 37.77 25.29
C ASP A 597 -18.56 36.80 24.09
N TYR A 598 -17.43 36.85 23.40
CA TYR A 598 -17.12 36.00 22.24
C TYR A 598 -16.66 34.58 22.62
N GLN A 599 -16.49 34.29 23.91
CA GLN A 599 -16.06 32.98 24.43
C GLN A 599 -17.26 32.04 24.69
N ARG A 600 -18.13 31.94 23.69
CA ARG A 600 -19.41 31.19 23.74
C ARG A 600 -19.85 30.77 22.33
N ILE A 601 -20.81 29.85 22.18
CA ILE A 601 -21.27 29.36 20.87
C ILE A 601 -22.78 29.07 20.79
N GLY A 602 -23.45 28.92 21.92
CA GLY A 602 -24.88 28.63 22.05
C GLY A 602 -25.78 29.67 21.39
N ASP A 603 -25.42 30.96 21.41
CA ASP A 603 -26.16 32.03 20.72
C ASP A 603 -26.13 31.91 19.18
N VAL A 604 -24.96 31.57 18.61
CA VAL A 604 -24.81 31.27 17.16
C VAL A 604 -25.56 29.99 16.80
N LEU A 605 -25.47 28.96 17.64
CA LEU A 605 -26.22 27.71 17.46
C LEU A 605 -27.73 27.95 17.52
N LEU A 606 -28.24 28.64 18.53
CA LEU A 606 -29.67 28.94 18.70
C LEU A 606 -30.24 29.66 17.47
N LYS A 607 -29.60 30.76 17.05
CA LYS A 607 -29.98 31.51 15.85
C LYS A 607 -30.01 30.61 14.60
N ASN A 608 -28.98 29.79 14.39
CA ASN A 608 -28.89 28.97 13.18
C ASN A 608 -29.82 27.75 13.23
N ILE A 609 -30.09 27.14 14.39
CA ILE A 609 -31.10 26.08 14.54
C ILE A 609 -32.53 26.64 14.31
N GLN A 610 -32.83 27.85 14.79
CA GLN A 610 -34.08 28.56 14.47
C GLN A 610 -34.20 28.84 12.96
N GLY A 611 -33.11 29.25 12.31
CA GLY A 611 -33.07 29.40 10.85
C GLY A 611 -33.31 28.07 10.11
N LEU A 612 -32.68 26.99 10.57
CA LEU A 612 -32.79 25.64 10.01
C LEU A 612 -34.23 25.08 10.10
N ARG A 613 -35.01 25.49 11.11
CA ARG A 613 -36.45 25.15 11.23
C ARG A 613 -37.29 25.63 10.03
N THR A 614 -36.84 26.66 9.31
CA THR A 614 -37.50 27.10 8.06
C THR A 614 -37.21 26.18 6.86
N LEU A 615 -36.14 25.38 6.91
CA LEU A 615 -35.70 24.48 5.84
C LEU A 615 -36.25 23.04 5.99
N THR A 616 -36.93 22.73 7.10
CA THR A 616 -37.56 21.43 7.37
C THR A 616 -38.43 20.95 6.20
N THR A 617 -39.11 21.86 5.49
CA THR A 617 -39.91 21.57 4.29
C THR A 617 -39.09 21.03 3.10
N HIS A 618 -37.83 21.46 2.95
CA HIS A 618 -36.91 20.92 1.96
C HIS A 618 -36.38 19.55 2.42
N LEU A 619 -36.01 19.42 3.71
CA LEU A 619 -35.53 18.15 4.29
C LEU A 619 -36.59 17.02 4.17
N GLN A 620 -37.87 17.34 4.35
CA GLN A 620 -39.00 16.41 4.14
C GLN A 620 -39.10 15.89 2.69
N LYS A 621 -38.52 16.58 1.72
CA LYS A 621 -38.51 16.20 0.30
C LYS A 621 -37.27 15.41 -0.14
N HIS A 622 -36.28 15.22 0.73
CA HIS A 622 -35.07 14.44 0.41
C HIS A 622 -35.33 12.95 0.09
N PRO A 623 -36.31 12.25 0.70
CA PRO A 623 -36.67 10.89 0.30
C PRO A 623 -37.26 10.84 -1.12
N GLU A 624 -38.06 11.84 -1.49
CA GLU A 624 -38.62 12.00 -2.84
C GLU A 624 -37.47 12.13 -3.85
N CYS A 625 -36.51 13.03 -3.60
CA CYS A 625 -35.31 13.20 -4.42
C CYS A 625 -34.56 11.87 -4.67
N LEU A 626 -34.39 11.04 -3.64
CA LEU A 626 -33.70 9.75 -3.75
C LEU A 626 -34.54 8.70 -4.49
N VAL A 627 -35.84 8.61 -4.22
CA VAL A 627 -36.79 7.70 -4.91
C VAL A 627 -36.92 8.05 -6.39
N GLU A 628 -37.01 9.33 -6.74
CA GLU A 628 -37.05 9.81 -8.11
C GLU A 628 -35.75 9.48 -8.87
N LEU A 629 -34.59 9.70 -8.25
CA LEU A 629 -33.28 9.37 -8.82
C LEU A 629 -33.10 7.86 -9.05
N GLU A 630 -33.40 7.03 -8.05
CA GLU A 630 -33.35 5.56 -8.21
C GLU A 630 -34.38 5.05 -9.23
N ARG A 631 -35.52 5.72 -9.42
CA ARG A 631 -36.45 5.37 -10.51
C ARG A 631 -35.83 5.70 -11.88
N ALA A 632 -35.20 6.87 -12.04
CA ALA A 632 -34.52 7.25 -13.29
C ALA A 632 -33.34 6.31 -13.63
N VAL A 633 -32.53 5.94 -12.63
CA VAL A 633 -31.48 4.91 -12.75
C VAL A 633 -32.06 3.58 -13.23
N ARG A 634 -33.20 3.16 -12.69
CA ARG A 634 -33.84 1.88 -13.03
C ARG A 634 -34.50 1.87 -14.40
N THR A 635 -35.09 2.98 -14.85
CA THR A 635 -35.75 3.06 -16.17
C THR A 635 -34.79 3.35 -17.31
N ASN A 636 -33.67 4.05 -17.05
CA ASN A 636 -32.73 4.47 -18.09
C ASN A 636 -31.30 3.99 -17.83
N ARG A 637 -30.80 3.08 -18.70
CA ARG A 637 -29.44 2.53 -18.63
C ARG A 637 -28.33 3.59 -18.79
N LYS A 638 -28.59 4.72 -19.44
CA LYS A 638 -27.63 5.84 -19.49
C LYS A 638 -27.48 6.50 -18.10
N VAL A 639 -28.58 6.64 -17.36
CA VAL A 639 -28.59 7.22 -16.01
C VAL A 639 -27.95 6.26 -14.99
N ASP A 640 -28.20 4.94 -15.09
CA ASP A 640 -27.40 3.93 -14.36
C ASP A 640 -25.91 4.05 -14.67
N GLY A 641 -25.56 4.22 -15.96
CA GLY A 641 -24.20 4.45 -16.41
C GLY A 641 -23.57 5.66 -15.71
N LEU A 642 -24.20 6.83 -15.83
CA LEU A 642 -23.76 8.07 -15.20
C LEU A 642 -23.61 7.93 -13.68
N CYS A 643 -24.58 7.35 -12.98
CA CYS A 643 -24.53 7.23 -11.53
C CYS A 643 -23.43 6.28 -11.07
N ARG A 644 -23.24 5.14 -11.76
CA ARG A 644 -22.15 4.20 -11.50
C ARG A 644 -20.77 4.81 -11.79
N ASP A 645 -20.65 5.55 -12.89
CA ASP A 645 -19.37 6.09 -13.34
C ASP A 645 -19.00 7.36 -12.53
N PHE A 646 -19.99 8.09 -12.00
CA PHE A 646 -19.82 9.13 -10.97
C PHE A 646 -19.33 8.54 -9.63
N GLU A 647 -19.82 7.37 -9.21
CA GLU A 647 -19.29 6.62 -8.05
C GLU A 647 -17.84 6.12 -8.22
N GLN A 648 -17.22 6.27 -9.40
CA GLN A 648 -15.79 6.01 -9.62
C GLN A 648 -14.92 7.28 -9.53
N GLN A 649 -15.54 8.47 -9.43
CA GLN A 649 -14.81 9.74 -9.32
C GLN A 649 -14.32 9.94 -7.88
N ARG A 650 -13.10 10.49 -7.74
CA ARG A 650 -12.45 10.65 -6.42
C ARG A 650 -13.22 11.54 -5.43
N VAL A 651 -14.06 12.45 -5.93
CA VAL A 651 -14.96 13.29 -5.12
C VAL A 651 -16.10 12.48 -4.49
N CYS A 652 -16.57 11.42 -5.16
CA CYS A 652 -17.59 10.51 -4.67
C CYS A 652 -16.95 9.43 -3.76
N TYR A 653 -16.38 9.87 -2.63
CA TYR A 653 -15.60 9.00 -1.74
C TYR A 653 -16.45 8.02 -0.88
N LEU A 654 -17.77 8.10 -1.02
CA LEU A 654 -18.80 7.21 -0.47
C LEU A 654 -19.82 6.88 -1.57
N PRO A 655 -20.63 5.81 -1.46
CA PRO A 655 -21.76 5.56 -2.36
C PRO A 655 -22.68 6.79 -2.49
N LEU A 656 -23.12 7.10 -3.72
CA LEU A 656 -23.80 8.36 -4.07
C LEU A 656 -25.00 8.67 -3.16
N TYR A 657 -25.83 7.65 -2.88
CA TYR A 657 -27.03 7.80 -2.07
C TYR A 657 -26.75 8.12 -0.58
N ILE A 658 -25.53 7.96 -0.07
CA ILE A 658 -25.17 8.41 1.30
C ILE A 658 -25.09 9.94 1.36
N PHE A 659 -24.65 10.62 0.29
CA PHE A 659 -24.59 12.08 0.26
C PHE A 659 -25.98 12.72 0.38
N LEU A 660 -27.03 12.05 -0.12
CA LEU A 660 -28.44 12.46 0.04
C LEU A 660 -28.95 12.34 1.49
N LEU A 661 -28.37 11.46 2.31
CA LEU A 661 -28.74 11.31 3.73
C LEU A 661 -28.09 12.35 4.65
N ARG A 662 -26.94 12.92 4.24
CA ARG A 662 -26.13 13.83 5.09
C ARG A 662 -26.91 14.98 5.74
N PRO A 663 -27.89 15.64 5.07
CA PRO A 663 -28.66 16.71 5.68
C PRO A 663 -29.46 16.27 6.91
N LEU A 664 -30.04 15.05 6.87
CA LEU A 664 -30.77 14.49 8.01
C LEU A 664 -29.80 14.05 9.12
N HIS A 665 -28.69 13.40 8.74
CA HIS A 665 -27.63 13.03 9.68
C HIS A 665 -27.05 14.25 10.41
N ARG A 666 -26.92 15.40 9.75
CA ARG A 666 -26.36 16.60 10.37
C ARG A 666 -27.21 17.13 11.54
N LEU A 667 -28.52 16.92 11.52
CA LEU A 667 -29.40 17.29 12.64
C LEU A 667 -29.04 16.53 13.93
N LEU A 668 -28.73 15.24 13.81
CA LEU A 668 -28.25 14.42 14.93
C LEU A 668 -26.94 14.98 15.49
N HIS A 669 -26.01 15.38 14.62
CA HIS A 669 -24.73 15.97 15.03
C HIS A 669 -24.90 17.26 15.82
N TYR A 670 -25.80 18.16 15.40
CA TYR A 670 -26.11 19.37 16.17
C TYR A 670 -26.71 19.05 17.54
N LYS A 671 -27.66 18.10 17.61
CA LYS A 671 -28.20 17.62 18.89
C LYS A 671 -27.10 17.10 19.81
N LEU A 672 -26.25 16.19 19.32
CA LEU A 672 -25.15 15.59 20.10
C LEU A 672 -24.10 16.63 20.55
N ILE A 673 -23.83 17.66 19.74
CA ILE A 673 -22.94 18.79 20.12
C ILE A 673 -23.58 19.62 21.24
N LEU A 674 -24.86 19.95 21.09
CA LEU A 674 -25.62 20.74 22.08
C LEU A 674 -25.85 20.00 23.40
N GLU A 675 -26.02 18.68 23.38
CA GLU A 675 -26.01 17.83 24.58
C GLU A 675 -24.68 17.90 25.33
N ARG A 676 -23.54 17.88 24.60
CA ARG A 676 -22.21 18.01 25.22
C ARG A 676 -21.97 19.42 25.79
N LEU A 677 -22.45 20.48 25.13
CA LEU A 677 -22.40 21.86 25.67
C LEU A 677 -23.27 21.99 26.93
N CYS A 678 -24.52 21.51 26.90
CA CYS A 678 -25.43 21.52 28.05
C CYS A 678 -24.92 20.68 29.24
N LYS A 679 -24.14 19.61 28.97
CA LYS A 679 -23.49 18.79 30.00
C LYS A 679 -22.24 19.45 30.58
N HIS A 680 -21.60 20.37 29.84
CA HIS A 680 -20.39 21.05 30.28
C HIS A 680 -20.68 22.31 31.10
N TYR A 681 -21.61 23.16 30.66
CA TYR A 681 -21.92 24.42 31.32
C TYR A 681 -22.83 24.22 32.55
N PRO A 682 -22.61 24.95 33.66
CA PRO A 682 -23.57 25.00 34.76
C PRO A 682 -24.82 25.81 34.36
N PRO A 683 -26.00 25.57 35.00
CA PRO A 683 -27.23 26.30 34.68
C PRO A 683 -27.20 27.82 34.86
N THR A 684 -26.16 28.34 35.53
CA THR A 684 -25.91 29.78 35.74
C THR A 684 -25.11 30.45 34.62
N HIS A 685 -24.55 29.68 33.67
CA HIS A 685 -23.79 30.22 32.55
C HIS A 685 -24.74 30.72 31.44
N GLU A 686 -24.42 31.84 30.79
CA GLU A 686 -25.28 32.37 29.71
C GLU A 686 -25.45 31.34 28.58
N ASP A 687 -24.34 30.78 28.11
CA ASP A 687 -24.32 29.84 26.99
C ASP A 687 -25.03 28.50 27.31
N PHE A 688 -25.30 28.20 28.58
CA PHE A 688 -26.18 27.08 28.94
C PHE A 688 -27.62 27.35 28.52
N ARG A 689 -28.12 28.59 28.69
CA ARG A 689 -29.51 28.95 28.35
C ARG A 689 -29.73 28.85 26.85
N ASP A 690 -28.82 29.42 26.06
CA ASP A 690 -28.93 29.42 24.60
C ASP A 690 -28.68 28.02 24.03
N SER A 691 -27.68 27.29 24.53
CA SER A 691 -27.48 25.88 24.16
C SER A 691 -28.68 25.00 24.54
N ARG A 692 -29.33 25.24 25.67
CA ARG A 692 -30.49 24.45 26.11
C ARG A 692 -31.75 24.76 25.29
N ALA A 693 -31.94 26.01 24.88
CA ALA A 693 -32.99 26.39 23.93
C ALA A 693 -32.74 25.77 22.54
N ALA A 694 -31.51 25.88 22.03
CA ALA A 694 -31.13 25.27 20.75
C ALA A 694 -31.28 23.74 20.77
N LEU A 695 -30.96 23.10 21.90
CA LEU A 695 -31.12 21.66 22.11
C LEU A 695 -32.60 21.23 22.06
N ALA A 696 -33.52 22.04 22.58
CA ALA A 696 -34.94 21.76 22.51
C ALA A 696 -35.45 21.82 21.05
N GLU A 697 -35.16 22.93 20.34
CA GLU A 697 -35.53 23.14 18.94
C GLU A 697 -35.01 22.02 18.01
N ILE A 698 -33.73 21.66 18.12
CA ILE A 698 -33.17 20.58 17.29
C ILE A 698 -33.69 19.19 17.70
N SER A 699 -34.05 18.98 18.96
CA SER A 699 -34.65 17.70 19.39
C SER A 699 -36.08 17.55 18.86
N GLU A 700 -36.86 18.63 18.81
CA GLU A 700 -38.18 18.65 18.16
C GLU A 700 -38.05 18.34 16.66
N MET A 701 -37.11 19.01 15.97
CA MET A 701 -36.87 18.81 14.54
C MET A 701 -36.35 17.41 14.20
N VAL A 702 -35.44 16.86 15.02
CA VAL A 702 -34.95 15.48 14.89
C VAL A 702 -36.10 14.48 15.09
N LEU A 703 -36.93 14.66 16.12
CA LEU A 703 -38.08 13.79 16.38
C LEU A 703 -39.09 13.82 15.22
N GLN A 704 -39.37 15.01 14.67
CA GLN A 704 -40.26 15.18 13.52
C GLN A 704 -39.75 14.47 12.25
N LEU A 705 -38.41 14.40 12.06
CA LEU A 705 -37.79 13.83 10.87
C LEU A 705 -37.24 12.40 11.06
N GLN A 706 -37.25 11.86 12.27
CA GLN A 706 -36.68 10.54 12.59
C GLN A 706 -37.29 9.42 11.74
N GLY A 707 -38.61 9.36 11.64
CA GLY A 707 -39.33 8.35 10.82
C GLY A 707 -39.12 8.51 9.31
N ILE A 708 -38.69 9.69 8.85
CA ILE A 708 -38.26 9.93 7.46
C ILE A 708 -36.83 9.42 7.27
N MET A 709 -35.93 9.78 8.19
CA MET A 709 -34.51 9.41 8.17
C MET A 709 -34.33 7.89 8.17
N VAL A 710 -34.91 7.16 9.13
CA VAL A 710 -34.76 5.70 9.25
C VAL A 710 -35.22 4.96 7.97
N LYS A 711 -36.34 5.39 7.38
CA LYS A 711 -36.85 4.81 6.13
C LYS A 711 -35.92 5.09 4.95
N MET A 712 -35.36 6.30 4.88
CA MET A 712 -34.40 6.69 3.84
C MET A 712 -33.05 5.98 4.00
N GLU A 713 -32.58 5.75 5.23
CA GLU A 713 -31.37 4.98 5.56
C GLU A 713 -31.53 3.51 5.17
N ASN A 714 -32.63 2.86 5.57
CA ASN A 714 -32.91 1.48 5.17
C ASN A 714 -32.99 1.35 3.64
N PHE A 715 -33.71 2.24 2.95
CA PHE A 715 -33.81 2.22 1.50
C PHE A 715 -32.45 2.43 0.81
N GLN A 716 -31.61 3.36 1.29
CA GLN A 716 -30.23 3.50 0.83
C GLN A 716 -29.41 2.22 1.04
N LYS A 717 -29.54 1.59 2.21
CA LYS A 717 -28.82 0.36 2.56
C LYS A 717 -29.21 -0.80 1.65
N LEU A 718 -30.51 -0.98 1.36
CA LEU A 718 -31.00 -1.97 0.41
C LEU A 718 -30.51 -1.69 -1.02
N LEU A 719 -30.37 -0.43 -1.42
CA LEU A 719 -29.80 -0.06 -2.73
C LEU A 719 -28.29 -0.33 -2.82
N GLU A 720 -27.54 -0.14 -1.74
CA GLU A 720 -26.12 -0.51 -1.65
C GLU A 720 -25.94 -2.05 -1.67
N LEU A 721 -26.78 -2.79 -0.96
CA LEU A 721 -26.75 -4.25 -0.98
C LEU A 721 -27.21 -4.83 -2.34
N LYS A 722 -28.17 -4.20 -3.02
CA LYS A 722 -28.55 -4.51 -4.41
C LYS A 722 -27.38 -4.30 -5.38
N LYS A 723 -26.50 -3.34 -5.11
CA LYS A 723 -25.26 -3.15 -5.88
C LYS A 723 -24.28 -4.30 -5.62
N ASP A 724 -24.10 -4.75 -4.38
CA ASP A 724 -23.13 -5.79 -4.01
C ASP A 724 -23.58 -7.25 -4.24
N LEU A 725 -24.88 -7.53 -4.33
CA LEU A 725 -25.43 -8.87 -4.53
C LEU A 725 -25.71 -9.19 -6.01
N THR A 726 -25.83 -10.49 -6.32
CA THR A 726 -26.28 -10.99 -7.63
C THR A 726 -26.97 -12.36 -7.49
N SER A 727 -27.67 -12.80 -8.55
CA SER A 727 -28.63 -13.93 -8.53
C SER A 727 -29.78 -13.74 -7.53
N ILE A 728 -30.31 -12.52 -7.46
CA ILE A 728 -31.58 -12.19 -6.82
C ILE A 728 -32.24 -11.07 -7.63
N ASP A 729 -33.52 -11.23 -8.00
CA ASP A 729 -34.21 -10.28 -8.88
C ASP A 729 -34.67 -9.03 -8.12
N ASN A 730 -35.31 -9.22 -6.96
CA ASN A 730 -35.90 -8.15 -6.15
C ASN A 730 -35.41 -8.20 -4.69
N LEU A 731 -34.21 -7.65 -4.45
CA LEU A 731 -33.74 -7.39 -3.08
C LEU A 731 -34.51 -6.23 -2.43
N VAL A 732 -34.82 -5.18 -3.19
CA VAL A 732 -35.44 -3.94 -2.73
C VAL A 732 -36.96 -4.09 -2.88
N VAL A 733 -37.65 -4.43 -1.79
CA VAL A 733 -39.11 -4.60 -1.73
C VAL A 733 -39.71 -3.77 -0.61
N PRO A 734 -40.96 -3.28 -0.72
CA PRO A 734 -41.65 -2.60 0.38
C PRO A 734 -41.70 -3.47 1.64
N GLY A 735 -41.51 -2.87 2.82
CA GLY A 735 -41.57 -3.55 4.12
C GLY A 735 -40.33 -4.40 4.50
N ARG A 736 -39.40 -4.65 3.57
CA ARG A 736 -38.11 -5.28 3.92
C ARG A 736 -37.18 -4.26 4.58
N GLU A 737 -36.60 -4.65 5.70
CA GLU A 737 -35.61 -3.86 6.43
C GLU A 737 -34.29 -4.62 6.55
N PHE A 738 -33.16 -3.92 6.48
CA PHE A 738 -31.85 -4.49 6.74
C PHE A 738 -31.55 -4.55 8.24
N ILE A 739 -31.10 -5.71 8.73
CA ILE A 739 -30.77 -5.91 10.15
C ILE A 739 -29.26 -6.15 10.35
N ARG A 740 -28.66 -7.17 9.71
CA ARG A 740 -27.22 -7.50 9.86
C ARG A 740 -26.61 -8.08 8.59
N LEU A 741 -25.36 -7.70 8.28
CA LEU A 741 -24.52 -8.36 7.28
C LEU A 741 -23.24 -8.87 7.94
N GLY A 742 -22.67 -9.96 7.44
CA GLY A 742 -21.36 -10.41 7.93
C GLY A 742 -20.97 -11.82 7.52
N CYS A 743 -19.90 -12.31 8.12
CA CYS A 743 -19.37 -13.65 7.87
C CYS A 743 -19.73 -14.66 8.94
N LEU A 744 -20.27 -15.80 8.49
CA LEU A 744 -20.33 -17.05 9.25
C LEU A 744 -19.76 -18.18 8.39
N SER A 745 -19.38 -19.28 9.04
CA SER A 745 -18.90 -20.50 8.36
C SER A 745 -20.03 -21.53 8.30
N LYS A 746 -20.65 -21.71 7.13
CA LYS A 746 -21.63 -22.79 6.91
C LYS A 746 -20.91 -24.15 6.97
N LEU A 747 -21.42 -25.07 7.78
CA LEU A 747 -20.94 -26.45 7.81
C LEU A 747 -21.41 -27.21 6.56
N SER A 748 -20.62 -28.19 6.14
CA SER A 748 -20.91 -29.04 4.97
C SER A 748 -20.16 -30.37 5.11
N GLY A 749 -20.50 -31.37 4.29
CA GLY A 749 -19.71 -32.61 4.18
C GLY A 749 -18.25 -32.40 3.73
N LYS A 750 -17.89 -31.18 3.30
CA LYS A 750 -16.53 -30.75 2.95
C LYS A 750 -15.91 -29.84 4.05
N GLY A 751 -16.42 -29.92 5.28
CA GLY A 751 -16.03 -29.10 6.43
C GLY A 751 -16.68 -27.72 6.47
N LEU A 752 -16.18 -26.86 7.37
CA LEU A 752 -16.62 -25.46 7.50
C LEU A 752 -16.24 -24.63 6.27
N GLN A 753 -17.17 -23.80 5.80
CA GLN A 753 -16.98 -22.93 4.64
C GLN A 753 -17.49 -21.51 4.90
N GLN A 754 -16.59 -20.53 4.92
CA GLN A 754 -16.95 -19.10 5.02
C GLN A 754 -17.96 -18.70 3.93
N ARG A 755 -19.03 -18.00 4.32
CA ARG A 755 -20.04 -17.34 3.46
C ARG A 755 -20.32 -15.94 3.99
N MET A 756 -20.86 -15.07 3.13
CA MET A 756 -21.58 -13.90 3.60
C MET A 756 -23.02 -14.30 3.94
N PHE A 757 -23.54 -13.73 5.01
CA PHE A 757 -24.93 -13.80 5.45
C PHE A 757 -25.50 -12.37 5.54
N PHE A 758 -26.79 -12.23 5.23
CA PHE A 758 -27.53 -10.98 5.24
C PHE A 758 -28.91 -11.24 5.86
N LEU A 759 -29.12 -10.73 7.06
CA LEU A 759 -30.39 -10.78 7.78
C LEU A 759 -31.21 -9.53 7.44
N PHE A 760 -32.44 -9.79 6.98
CA PHE A 760 -33.48 -8.80 6.75
C PHE A 760 -34.70 -9.12 7.63
N SER A 761 -35.66 -8.20 7.72
CA SER A 761 -36.90 -8.39 8.53
C SER A 761 -37.76 -9.58 8.10
N ASP A 762 -37.65 -10.06 6.87
CA ASP A 762 -38.43 -11.18 6.33
C ASP A 762 -37.63 -12.48 6.13
N CYS A 763 -36.31 -12.37 5.92
CA CYS A 763 -35.48 -13.51 5.55
C CYS A 763 -33.99 -13.35 5.91
N LEU A 764 -33.32 -14.50 6.13
CA LEU A 764 -31.87 -14.62 6.21
C LEU A 764 -31.32 -15.19 4.89
N MET A 765 -30.66 -14.35 4.10
CA MET A 765 -30.00 -14.73 2.85
C MET A 765 -28.54 -15.12 3.08
N TYR A 766 -28.02 -16.08 2.29
CA TYR A 766 -26.61 -16.46 2.32
C TYR A 766 -26.05 -16.81 0.93
N THR A 767 -24.73 -16.64 0.77
CA THR A 767 -24.07 -16.63 -0.54
C THR A 767 -23.46 -17.96 -0.96
N SER A 768 -22.97 -18.04 -2.19
CA SER A 768 -21.99 -19.05 -2.61
C SER A 768 -20.58 -18.73 -2.08
N ARG A 769 -19.58 -19.52 -2.50
CA ARG A 769 -18.19 -19.38 -2.04
C ARG A 769 -17.47 -18.19 -2.69
N GLY A 770 -17.30 -17.09 -1.94
CA GLY A 770 -16.48 -15.94 -2.36
C GLY A 770 -17.21 -14.96 -3.27
N THR A 771 -16.44 -14.10 -3.95
CA THR A 771 -16.97 -13.08 -4.88
C THR A 771 -16.88 -13.53 -6.34
N THR A 772 -17.75 -12.94 -7.18
CA THR A 772 -17.75 -13.05 -8.64
C THR A 772 -16.59 -12.25 -9.26
N ALA A 773 -16.37 -12.43 -10.57
CA ALA A 773 -15.43 -11.61 -11.34
C ALA A 773 -15.78 -10.09 -11.33
N SER A 774 -17.05 -9.73 -11.11
CA SER A 774 -17.53 -8.35 -10.93
C SER A 774 -17.34 -7.79 -9.50
N ASN A 775 -16.70 -8.54 -8.60
CA ASN A 775 -16.61 -8.23 -7.17
C ASN A 775 -18.00 -8.00 -6.53
N GLN A 776 -18.90 -8.96 -6.75
CA GLN A 776 -20.21 -9.07 -6.12
C GLN A 776 -20.32 -10.44 -5.43
N PHE A 777 -21.33 -10.62 -4.58
CA PHE A 777 -21.61 -11.91 -3.95
C PHE A 777 -22.85 -12.55 -4.55
N LYS A 778 -22.72 -13.78 -5.08
CA LYS A 778 -23.86 -14.54 -5.60
C LYS A 778 -24.68 -15.12 -4.45
N VAL A 779 -25.97 -14.82 -4.38
CA VAL A 779 -26.91 -15.47 -3.45
C VAL A 779 -27.04 -16.96 -3.81
N HIS A 780 -27.05 -17.83 -2.79
CA HIS A 780 -27.16 -19.28 -2.96
C HIS A 780 -28.39 -19.85 -2.25
N GLY A 781 -28.85 -19.23 -1.16
CA GLY A 781 -30.07 -19.63 -0.48
C GLY A 781 -30.66 -18.52 0.38
N GLN A 782 -31.96 -18.63 0.65
CA GLN A 782 -32.72 -17.76 1.54
C GLN A 782 -33.54 -18.61 2.52
N LEU A 783 -33.51 -18.23 3.79
CA LEU A 783 -34.30 -18.82 4.87
C LEU A 783 -35.38 -17.79 5.27
N PRO A 784 -36.67 -18.05 5.04
CA PRO A 784 -37.74 -17.24 5.64
C PRO A 784 -37.62 -17.27 7.16
N LEU A 785 -37.84 -16.13 7.84
CA LEU A 785 -37.78 -16.08 9.30
C LEU A 785 -39.05 -16.60 9.98
N TYR A 786 -40.21 -16.47 9.33
CA TYR A 786 -41.46 -17.00 9.86
C TYR A 786 -41.42 -18.53 10.00
N GLY A 787 -41.69 -19.05 11.20
CA GLY A 787 -41.59 -20.47 11.52
C GLY A 787 -40.15 -21.02 11.54
N MET A 788 -39.16 -20.14 11.66
CA MET A 788 -37.75 -20.51 11.82
C MET A 788 -37.41 -20.69 13.30
N SER A 789 -36.48 -21.59 13.63
CA SER A 789 -35.95 -21.73 15.00
C SER A 789 -34.43 -21.88 15.02
N ILE A 790 -33.81 -21.57 16.16
CA ILE A 790 -32.37 -21.69 16.38
C ILE A 790 -32.12 -22.66 17.53
N ARG A 791 -31.23 -23.63 17.32
CA ARG A 791 -30.67 -24.49 18.38
C ARG A 791 -29.18 -24.22 18.54
N ASP A 792 -28.67 -24.44 19.74
CA ASP A 792 -27.22 -24.57 19.95
C ASP A 792 -26.68 -25.78 19.18
N GLY A 793 -25.43 -25.72 18.74
CA GLY A 793 -24.79 -26.73 17.91
C GLY A 793 -23.41 -27.16 18.39
N GLU A 794 -22.85 -26.56 19.45
CA GLU A 794 -21.46 -26.85 19.86
C GLU A 794 -21.29 -28.31 20.30
N ASP A 795 -22.22 -28.84 21.11
CA ASP A 795 -22.27 -30.25 21.51
C ASP A 795 -22.75 -31.20 20.38
N GLU A 796 -23.66 -30.73 19.50
CA GLU A 796 -24.25 -31.55 18.42
C GLU A 796 -23.23 -31.85 17.31
N TRP A 797 -22.38 -30.87 16.97
CA TRP A 797 -21.45 -30.95 15.83
C TRP A 797 -19.97 -30.99 16.23
N GLY A 798 -19.64 -30.78 17.50
CA GLY A 798 -18.25 -30.67 17.97
C GLY A 798 -17.52 -29.46 17.38
N VAL A 799 -18.25 -28.40 17.03
CA VAL A 799 -17.72 -27.18 16.40
C VAL A 799 -17.92 -25.99 17.33
N PRO A 800 -16.85 -25.36 17.82
CA PRO A 800 -16.96 -24.17 18.68
C PRO A 800 -17.75 -23.04 18.04
N HIS A 801 -18.60 -22.41 18.85
CA HIS A 801 -19.45 -21.27 18.51
C HIS A 801 -20.36 -21.55 17.30
N SER A 802 -20.95 -22.75 17.26
CA SER A 802 -21.87 -23.17 16.21
C SER A 802 -23.32 -23.28 16.67
N PHE A 803 -24.22 -23.02 15.74
CA PHE A 803 -25.67 -23.04 15.96
C PHE A 803 -26.39 -23.56 14.72
N THR A 804 -27.50 -24.26 14.94
CA THR A 804 -28.31 -24.88 13.90
C THR A 804 -29.52 -23.99 13.60
N LEU A 805 -29.57 -23.44 12.39
CA LEU A 805 -30.67 -22.64 11.88
C LEU A 805 -31.69 -23.57 11.18
N LEU A 806 -32.86 -23.72 11.78
CA LEU A 806 -33.93 -24.61 11.32
C LEU A 806 -35.04 -23.79 10.66
N GLY A 807 -35.04 -23.68 9.32
CA GLY A 807 -36.14 -23.07 8.57
C GLY A 807 -37.19 -24.09 8.11
N PRO A 808 -38.43 -23.68 7.76
CA PRO A 808 -39.54 -24.59 7.46
C PRO A 808 -39.35 -25.63 6.32
N ARG A 809 -38.29 -25.49 5.51
CA ARG A 809 -37.97 -26.40 4.37
C ARG A 809 -36.50 -26.82 4.28
N GLN A 810 -35.62 -26.25 5.10
CA GLN A 810 -34.17 -26.52 5.06
C GLN A 810 -33.51 -26.10 6.38
N SER A 811 -32.51 -26.86 6.80
CA SER A 811 -31.64 -26.55 7.94
C SER A 811 -30.25 -26.13 7.48
N VAL A 812 -29.61 -25.22 8.22
CA VAL A 812 -28.24 -24.76 7.97
C VAL A 812 -27.49 -24.65 9.28
N VAL A 813 -26.46 -25.50 9.47
CA VAL A 813 -25.53 -25.38 10.59
C VAL A 813 -24.46 -24.34 10.24
N VAL A 814 -24.21 -23.40 11.15
CA VAL A 814 -23.25 -22.29 10.97
C VAL A 814 -22.36 -22.14 12.20
N ALA A 815 -21.13 -21.66 12.01
CA ALA A 815 -20.22 -21.31 13.10
C ALA A 815 -19.73 -19.86 12.97
N ALA A 816 -19.66 -19.15 14.09
CA ALA A 816 -19.13 -17.78 14.18
C ALA A 816 -17.59 -17.74 14.22
N SER A 817 -17.01 -16.54 14.24
CA SER A 817 -15.56 -16.34 14.42
C SER A 817 -15.12 -16.27 15.88
N CYS A 818 -16.05 -15.97 16.80
CA CYS A 818 -15.89 -16.03 18.26
C CYS A 818 -17.27 -16.04 18.94
N GLY A 819 -17.35 -16.39 20.23
CA GLY A 819 -18.59 -16.36 21.01
C GLY A 819 -19.37 -15.05 20.90
N THR A 820 -18.71 -13.88 21.02
CA THR A 820 -19.41 -12.58 20.92
C THR A 820 -19.95 -12.24 19.52
N GLU A 821 -19.48 -12.90 18.45
CA GLU A 821 -20.15 -12.82 17.15
C GLU A 821 -21.32 -13.81 17.06
N MET A 822 -21.22 -15.00 17.66
CA MET A 822 -22.35 -15.94 17.78
C MET A 822 -23.52 -15.30 18.53
N GLU A 823 -23.27 -14.72 19.70
CA GLU A 823 -24.26 -14.02 20.52
C GLU A 823 -25.03 -12.98 19.71
N ARG A 824 -24.33 -12.09 18.98
CA ARG A 824 -24.94 -11.04 18.15
C ARG A 824 -25.79 -11.59 17.01
N TRP A 825 -25.33 -12.65 16.34
CA TRP A 825 -26.11 -13.28 15.27
C TRP A 825 -27.35 -14.00 15.82
N VAL A 826 -27.21 -14.76 16.91
CA VAL A 826 -28.33 -15.48 17.54
C VAL A 826 -29.36 -14.51 18.12
N GLU A 827 -28.91 -13.41 18.73
CA GLU A 827 -29.77 -12.37 19.30
C GLU A 827 -30.57 -11.62 18.21
N ASP A 828 -29.90 -11.12 17.16
CA ASP A 828 -30.57 -10.38 16.09
C ASP A 828 -31.48 -11.29 15.25
N ILE A 829 -31.09 -12.56 15.00
CA ILE A 829 -31.96 -13.51 14.28
C ILE A 829 -33.21 -13.84 15.12
N ARG A 830 -33.09 -14.07 16.45
CA ARG A 830 -34.26 -14.32 17.32
C ARG A 830 -35.24 -13.15 17.28
N MET A 831 -34.75 -11.92 17.50
CA MET A 831 -35.59 -10.72 17.43
C MET A 831 -36.30 -10.58 16.07
N ALA A 832 -35.60 -10.86 14.98
CA ALA A 832 -36.17 -10.79 13.64
C ALA A 832 -37.23 -11.88 13.38
N ILE A 833 -37.09 -13.08 13.96
CA ILE A 833 -38.12 -14.13 13.96
C ILE A 833 -39.34 -13.67 14.77
N ASP A 834 -39.14 -13.20 16.00
CA ASP A 834 -40.22 -12.75 16.89
C ASP A 834 -41.08 -11.66 16.22
N LEU A 835 -40.45 -10.72 15.50
CA LEU A 835 -41.12 -9.65 14.74
C LEU A 835 -41.80 -10.15 13.45
N ALA A 836 -41.19 -11.12 12.74
CA ALA A 836 -41.80 -11.75 11.57
C ALA A 836 -43.06 -12.56 11.93
N GLU A 837 -43.09 -13.19 13.11
CA GLU A 837 -44.28 -13.89 13.61
C GLU A 837 -45.38 -12.90 14.02
N GLN A 838 -45.08 -11.87 14.81
CA GLN A 838 -46.06 -10.84 15.20
C GLN A 838 -46.70 -10.11 14.01
N SER A 839 -45.91 -9.74 13.00
CA SER A 839 -46.42 -9.12 11.78
C SER A 839 -47.26 -10.07 10.91
N SER A 840 -46.99 -11.39 10.93
CA SER A 840 -47.84 -12.37 10.24
C SER A 840 -49.21 -12.57 10.92
N VAL A 841 -49.25 -12.65 12.26
CA VAL A 841 -50.49 -12.77 13.04
C VAL A 841 -51.38 -11.54 12.82
N SER A 842 -50.77 -10.35 12.82
CA SER A 842 -51.47 -9.08 12.56
C SER A 842 -52.12 -8.99 11.17
N ASN A 843 -51.56 -9.67 10.17
CA ASN A 843 -52.17 -9.80 8.84
C ASN A 843 -53.21 -10.93 8.74
N THR A 844 -53.20 -11.88 9.68
CA THR A 844 -54.09 -13.05 9.67
C THR A 844 -55.51 -12.70 10.11
N GLU A 845 -55.68 -11.73 11.03
CA GLU A 845 -57.02 -11.21 11.41
C GLU A 845 -57.70 -10.41 10.29
N LEU A 846 -56.95 -9.93 9.29
CA LEU A 846 -57.45 -9.12 8.17
C LEU A 846 -57.77 -9.91 6.89
N LEU A 847 -57.46 -11.22 6.83
CA LEU A 847 -57.58 -12.04 5.62
C LEU A 847 -58.43 -13.30 5.83
N SER A 848 -59.57 -13.16 6.51
CA SER A 848 -60.53 -14.24 6.78
C SER A 848 -61.56 -14.47 5.65
N THR A 849 -61.18 -14.33 4.38
CA THR A 849 -62.02 -14.72 3.22
C THR A 849 -61.22 -15.42 2.11
N SER A 850 -61.61 -16.68 1.86
CA SER A 850 -61.25 -17.68 0.85
C SER A 850 -61.00 -17.22 -0.61
N PRO A 851 -60.48 -18.09 -1.52
CA PRO A 851 -60.19 -19.53 -1.38
C PRO A 851 -58.76 -19.99 -1.78
N GLN A 852 -58.50 -21.28 -1.57
CA GLN A 852 -57.33 -22.02 -2.04
C GLN A 852 -57.45 -22.43 -3.52
N ASP A 853 -56.32 -22.72 -4.19
CA ASP A 853 -56.33 -23.65 -5.34
C ASP A 853 -55.02 -24.47 -5.47
N GLN A 854 -55.00 -25.48 -6.35
CA GLN A 854 -54.31 -26.75 -6.10
C GLN A 854 -52.90 -26.93 -6.72
N LYS A 855 -51.94 -27.19 -5.83
CA LYS A 855 -51.09 -28.40 -5.75
C LYS A 855 -50.92 -29.28 -7.02
N LEU A 856 -49.67 -29.47 -7.43
CA LEU A 856 -49.17 -30.73 -8.03
C LEU A 856 -47.88 -31.20 -7.32
N LEU A 857 -47.64 -32.51 -7.31
CA LEU A 857 -46.41 -33.17 -6.83
C LEU A 857 -45.86 -34.08 -7.93
N GLU A 858 -44.55 -33.98 -8.17
CA GLU A 858 -43.65 -34.97 -8.79
C GLU A 858 -42.22 -34.56 -8.35
N ASP A 859 -41.23 -35.43 -8.15
CA ASP A 859 -41.22 -36.81 -7.65
C ASP A 859 -39.85 -37.04 -6.95
N ALA A 860 -39.61 -38.20 -6.33
CA ALA A 860 -38.42 -38.51 -5.53
C ALA A 860 -37.12 -38.71 -6.36
N GLY A 861 -36.57 -37.61 -6.89
CA GLY A 861 -35.26 -37.59 -7.54
C GLY A 861 -34.08 -37.61 -6.56
N ALA A 862 -33.32 -38.70 -6.53
CA ALA A 862 -32.06 -38.79 -5.79
C ALA A 862 -30.93 -38.05 -6.54
N GLU A 863 -30.85 -36.72 -6.36
CA GLU A 863 -29.82 -35.92 -7.04
C GLU A 863 -28.40 -36.24 -6.55
N LEU A 864 -27.53 -36.60 -7.49
CA LEU A 864 -26.10 -36.80 -7.23
C LEU A 864 -25.43 -35.44 -6.95
N GLU A 865 -24.54 -35.37 -5.95
CA GLU A 865 -23.58 -34.26 -5.84
C GLU A 865 -22.63 -34.28 -7.07
N SER A 866 -23.02 -33.57 -8.13
CA SER A 866 -22.14 -33.34 -9.29
C SER A 866 -20.95 -32.47 -8.86
N GLY A 867 -19.74 -32.97 -9.13
CA GLY A 867 -18.54 -32.66 -8.33
C GLY A 867 -17.82 -31.33 -8.57
N GLU A 868 -18.51 -30.21 -8.81
CA GLU A 868 -17.87 -28.90 -9.06
C GLU A 868 -18.45 -27.73 -8.25
N GLU A 869 -17.97 -27.48 -7.01
CA GLU A 869 -18.05 -26.14 -6.38
C GLU A 869 -17.04 -25.93 -5.21
N LEU A 870 -15.74 -25.80 -5.51
CA LEU A 870 -14.67 -25.63 -4.48
C LEU A 870 -13.60 -24.56 -4.81
N SER A 871 -14.00 -23.38 -5.30
CA SER A 871 -13.10 -22.25 -5.62
C SER A 871 -13.41 -20.95 -4.86
N GLY A 872 -13.72 -21.06 -3.56
CA GLY A 872 -13.90 -19.90 -2.67
C GLY A 872 -12.61 -19.07 -2.54
N SER A 873 -12.47 -18.05 -3.38
CA SER A 873 -11.23 -17.30 -3.56
C SER A 873 -11.12 -16.14 -2.57
N ARG A 874 -9.87 -15.83 -2.18
CA ARG A 874 -9.51 -14.57 -1.51
C ARG A 874 -8.51 -13.79 -2.36
N SER A 875 -8.88 -12.54 -2.65
CA SER A 875 -8.06 -11.47 -3.24
C SER A 875 -7.35 -11.77 -4.57
N SER A 876 -7.96 -11.30 -5.65
CA SER A 876 -7.27 -10.74 -6.81
C SER A 876 -7.54 -9.24 -6.83
N LEU A 877 -6.50 -8.42 -7.01
CA LEU A 877 -6.62 -7.03 -7.46
C LEU A 877 -6.00 -6.92 -8.86
N GLU A 878 -6.36 -5.85 -9.57
CA GLU A 878 -5.94 -5.52 -10.95
C GLU A 878 -6.39 -6.57 -12.00
N ARG A 879 -7.24 -6.29 -12.99
CA ARG A 879 -7.86 -5.02 -13.41
C ARG A 879 -9.38 -5.16 -13.32
N GLN A 880 -10.06 -4.17 -12.73
CA GLN A 880 -11.52 -4.07 -12.67
C GLN A 880 -11.93 -2.62 -12.92
N SER A 881 -13.14 -2.40 -13.45
CA SER A 881 -13.82 -1.10 -13.37
C SER A 881 -13.87 -0.67 -11.90
N HIS A 882 -13.67 0.62 -11.62
CA HIS A 882 -13.23 1.10 -10.30
C HIS A 882 -14.38 1.21 -9.30
N ARG A 883 -14.94 0.07 -8.88
CA ARG A 883 -15.86 0.00 -7.73
C ARG A 883 -15.06 -0.05 -6.42
N GLY A 884 -15.39 0.83 -5.48
CA GLY A 884 -14.81 0.83 -4.14
C GLY A 884 -15.17 -0.41 -3.31
N ASN A 885 -14.30 -0.79 -2.38
CA ASN A 885 -14.58 -1.87 -1.43
C ASN A 885 -15.58 -1.40 -0.36
N THR A 886 -16.83 -1.88 -0.45
CA THR A 886 -17.90 -1.58 0.53
C THR A 886 -17.67 -2.28 1.87
N THR A 887 -18.49 -1.95 2.87
CA THR A 887 -18.49 -2.59 4.21
C THR A 887 -18.70 -4.12 4.12
N VAL A 888 -19.43 -4.61 3.11
CA VAL A 888 -19.60 -6.05 2.81
C VAL A 888 -18.25 -6.72 2.55
N HIS A 889 -17.41 -6.09 1.73
CA HIS A 889 -16.07 -6.57 1.39
C HIS A 889 -15.13 -6.54 2.60
N VAL A 890 -15.21 -5.50 3.44
CA VAL A 890 -14.43 -5.43 4.69
C VAL A 890 -14.82 -6.57 5.64
N CYS A 891 -16.12 -6.85 5.80
CA CYS A 891 -16.61 -8.00 6.58
C CYS A 891 -16.09 -9.34 6.02
N TRP A 892 -16.19 -9.53 4.70
CA TRP A 892 -15.66 -10.72 4.01
C TRP A 892 -14.16 -10.94 4.24
N HIS A 893 -13.37 -9.87 4.29
CA HIS A 893 -11.92 -9.97 4.49
C HIS A 893 -11.48 -10.03 5.96
N ARG A 894 -12.36 -9.70 6.92
CA ARG A 894 -12.01 -9.63 8.35
C ARG A 894 -12.74 -10.64 9.25
N ASN A 895 -13.72 -11.40 8.73
CA ASN A 895 -14.52 -12.39 9.46
C ASN A 895 -15.33 -11.77 10.62
N THR A 896 -16.01 -10.67 10.32
CA THR A 896 -16.84 -9.89 11.26
C THR A 896 -18.23 -9.64 10.64
N SER A 897 -19.16 -9.14 11.45
CA SER A 897 -20.45 -8.62 11.04
C SER A 897 -20.64 -7.14 11.43
N VAL A 898 -21.66 -6.51 10.84
CA VAL A 898 -22.13 -5.14 11.09
C VAL A 898 -23.65 -5.13 10.98
N SER A 899 -24.34 -4.62 12.00
CA SER A 899 -25.80 -4.40 12.00
C SER A 899 -26.19 -2.99 11.59
N MET A 900 -27.49 -2.78 11.32
CA MET A 900 -28.05 -1.46 11.09
C MET A 900 -27.82 -0.53 12.30
N VAL A 901 -27.92 -1.06 13.53
CA VAL A 901 -27.56 -0.34 14.76
C VAL A 901 -26.10 0.10 14.76
N ASP A 902 -25.17 -0.78 14.33
CA ASP A 902 -23.76 -0.43 14.23
C ASP A 902 -23.52 0.64 13.13
N PHE A 903 -24.31 0.66 12.05
CA PHE A 903 -24.30 1.76 11.05
C PHE A 903 -24.79 3.08 11.66
N SER A 904 -25.89 3.09 12.41
CA SER A 904 -26.41 4.29 13.09
C SER A 904 -25.40 4.85 14.10
N VAL A 905 -24.76 4.00 14.91
CA VAL A 905 -23.67 4.41 15.81
C VAL A 905 -22.49 5.01 15.04
N ALA A 906 -22.14 4.46 13.86
CA ALA A 906 -21.11 5.03 12.99
C ALA A 906 -21.53 6.33 12.27
N VAL A 907 -22.84 6.59 12.14
CA VAL A 907 -23.39 7.88 11.67
C VAL A 907 -23.29 8.93 12.77
N GLU A 908 -23.73 8.62 14.00
CA GLU A 908 -23.66 9.52 15.18
C GLU A 908 -22.22 9.90 15.54
N ASN A 909 -21.27 8.99 15.34
CA ASN A 909 -19.87 9.17 15.70
C ASN A 909 -18.98 9.66 14.54
N GLN A 910 -19.55 10.27 13.49
CA GLN A 910 -18.74 10.96 12.50
C GLN A 910 -17.93 12.10 13.12
N LEU A 911 -16.67 12.22 12.72
CA LEU A 911 -15.75 13.23 13.23
C LEU A 911 -14.84 13.75 12.11
N SER A 912 -14.37 14.98 12.21
CA SER A 912 -13.40 15.55 11.28
C SER A 912 -12.44 16.48 12.02
N GLY A 913 -11.19 16.58 11.56
CA GLY A 913 -10.21 17.47 12.17
C GLY A 913 -8.79 17.24 11.68
N ASN A 914 -7.85 18.01 12.22
CA ASN A 914 -6.43 17.81 11.96
C ASN A 914 -5.86 16.74 12.90
N LEU A 915 -5.08 15.81 12.36
CA LEU A 915 -4.25 14.87 13.13
C LEU A 915 -2.84 14.83 12.55
N LEU A 916 -1.86 14.56 13.41
CA LEU A 916 -0.51 14.18 13.02
C LEU A 916 -0.46 12.65 12.95
N ARG A 917 -0.09 12.06 11.80
CA ARG A 917 0.03 10.60 11.61
C ARG A 917 1.49 10.16 11.53
N LYS A 918 1.83 9.04 12.18
CA LYS A 918 3.12 8.34 12.07
C LYS A 918 2.91 6.84 11.87
N PHE A 919 3.71 6.19 11.04
CA PHE A 919 3.76 4.73 10.91
C PHE A 919 4.80 4.16 11.90
N LYS A 920 4.70 2.88 12.26
CA LYS A 920 5.64 2.24 13.21
C LYS A 920 7.12 2.46 12.83
N ASN A 921 7.43 2.36 11.54
CA ASN A 921 8.81 2.43 11.03
C ASN A 921 9.13 3.77 10.32
N SER A 922 8.32 4.82 10.50
CA SER A 922 8.58 6.14 9.87
C SER A 922 9.08 7.17 10.88
N ASN A 923 10.18 7.85 10.58
CA ASN A 923 10.79 8.80 11.52
C ASN A 923 9.89 10.01 11.79
N GLY A 924 9.34 10.64 10.74
CA GLY A 924 8.52 11.86 10.84
C GLY A 924 7.05 11.65 11.19
N TRP A 925 6.41 12.75 11.61
CA TRP A 925 4.95 12.90 11.73
C TRP A 925 4.40 13.69 10.55
N GLN A 926 3.29 13.24 9.97
CA GLN A 926 2.63 13.90 8.83
C GLN A 926 1.32 14.55 9.28
N LYS A 927 1.21 15.88 9.20
CA LYS A 927 -0.06 16.59 9.43
C LYS A 927 -1.03 16.31 8.29
N LEU A 928 -2.25 15.90 8.63
CA LEU A 928 -3.32 15.55 7.69
C LEU A 928 -4.64 16.10 8.21
N TRP A 929 -5.52 16.48 7.28
CA TRP A 929 -6.94 16.57 7.57
C TRP A 929 -7.53 15.16 7.49
N VAL A 930 -8.27 14.75 8.52
CA VAL A 930 -8.81 13.40 8.65
C VAL A 930 -10.31 13.49 8.85
N VAL A 931 -11.05 12.73 8.05
CA VAL A 931 -12.50 12.54 8.17
C VAL A 931 -12.75 11.11 8.60
N PHE A 932 -13.57 10.91 9.63
CA PHE A 932 -14.07 9.61 10.05
C PHE A 932 -15.56 9.48 9.73
N THR A 933 -15.91 8.51 8.89
CA THR A 933 -17.28 8.20 8.47
C THR A 933 -17.34 6.78 7.89
N ASN A 934 -18.49 6.11 7.97
CA ASN A 934 -18.71 4.75 7.45
C ASN A 934 -17.56 3.77 7.83
N PHE A 935 -17.28 3.67 9.14
CA PHE A 935 -16.22 2.85 9.74
C PHE A 935 -14.80 3.08 9.18
N SER A 936 -14.52 4.21 8.54
CA SER A 936 -13.29 4.44 7.78
C SER A 936 -12.69 5.82 8.03
N LEU A 937 -11.36 5.90 8.12
CA LEU A 937 -10.64 7.18 8.03
C LEU A 937 -10.38 7.51 6.56
N PHE A 938 -10.59 8.76 6.18
CA PHE A 938 -10.23 9.33 4.90
C PHE A 938 -9.21 10.46 5.13
N PHE A 939 -8.09 10.43 4.43
CA PHE A 939 -6.96 11.32 4.64
C PHE A 939 -6.85 12.34 3.52
N TYR A 940 -6.78 13.63 3.86
CA TYR A 940 -6.61 14.76 2.96
C TYR A 940 -5.35 15.54 3.37
N LYS A 941 -4.71 16.26 2.45
CA LYS A 941 -3.56 17.15 2.72
C LYS A 941 -4.02 18.40 3.47
N SER A 942 -5.19 18.94 3.11
CA SER A 942 -5.80 20.12 3.71
C SER A 942 -7.32 19.94 3.89
N HIS A 943 -7.91 20.73 4.79
CA HIS A 943 -9.37 20.85 4.91
C HIS A 943 -10.01 21.49 3.68
N GLN A 944 -9.25 21.95 2.69
CA GLN A 944 -9.72 22.54 1.43
C GLN A 944 -9.78 21.53 0.27
N ASP A 945 -9.06 20.40 0.32
CA ASP A 945 -8.96 19.45 -0.79
C ASP A 945 -10.31 18.80 -1.15
N GLU A 946 -10.67 18.74 -2.44
CA GLU A 946 -11.96 18.17 -2.91
C GLU A 946 -12.10 16.65 -2.64
N TYR A 947 -10.99 15.90 -2.61
CA TYR A 947 -11.01 14.45 -2.54
C TYR A 947 -9.88 13.88 -1.67
N PRO A 948 -10.06 12.68 -1.08
CA PRO A 948 -9.04 12.07 -0.23
C PRO A 948 -7.84 11.54 -1.02
N LEU A 949 -6.67 11.57 -0.36
CA LEU A 949 -5.42 10.95 -0.78
C LEU A 949 -5.46 9.42 -0.63
N ALA A 950 -6.08 8.93 0.45
CA ALA A 950 -6.19 7.52 0.80
C ALA A 950 -7.31 7.31 1.84
N SER A 951 -7.72 6.06 2.04
CA SER A 951 -8.63 5.65 3.12
C SER A 951 -8.11 4.45 3.91
N LEU A 952 -8.63 4.26 5.13
CA LEU A 952 -8.31 3.15 6.03
C LEU A 952 -9.60 2.66 6.72
N PRO A 953 -10.21 1.56 6.26
CA PRO A 953 -11.35 0.94 6.94
C PRO A 953 -10.94 0.34 8.28
N LEU A 954 -11.68 0.61 9.34
CA LEU A 954 -11.29 0.36 10.73
C LEU A 954 -11.95 -0.85 11.41
N LEU A 955 -12.95 -1.51 10.82
CA LEU A 955 -13.61 -2.68 11.44
C LEU A 955 -12.61 -3.72 11.95
N GLY A 956 -12.58 -3.97 13.27
CA GLY A 956 -11.62 -4.89 13.91
C GLY A 956 -10.21 -4.33 14.18
N TYR A 957 -9.95 -3.04 13.96
CA TYR A 957 -8.78 -2.35 14.53
C TYR A 957 -9.02 -2.03 16.01
N SER A 958 -8.02 -2.26 16.85
CA SER A 958 -8.01 -1.92 18.27
C SER A 958 -7.39 -0.54 18.52
N VAL A 959 -8.03 0.25 19.40
CA VAL A 959 -7.67 1.64 19.70
C VAL A 959 -7.03 1.74 21.09
N THR A 960 -5.71 1.75 21.14
CA THR A 960 -4.94 1.82 22.40
C THR A 960 -4.13 3.11 22.49
N VAL A 961 -3.53 3.35 23.66
CA VAL A 961 -2.38 4.26 23.79
C VAL A 961 -1.12 3.49 23.35
N PRO A 962 -0.03 4.13 22.88
CA PRO A 962 1.27 3.47 22.72
C PRO A 962 1.78 2.90 24.05
N ALA A 963 2.54 1.81 24.02
CA ALA A 963 3.30 1.36 25.19
C ALA A 963 4.61 2.16 25.33
N GLU A 964 5.15 2.26 26.54
CA GLU A 964 6.42 2.97 26.81
C GLU A 964 7.58 2.43 25.96
N SER A 965 7.63 1.10 25.77
CA SER A 965 8.59 0.40 24.92
C SER A 965 8.51 0.73 23.42
N GLU A 966 7.48 1.47 22.98
CA GLU A 966 7.35 1.95 21.61
C GLU A 966 8.00 3.33 21.39
N ASN A 967 8.59 3.94 22.44
CA ASN A 967 9.38 5.18 22.43
C ASN A 967 8.65 6.39 21.78
N ILE A 968 7.34 6.48 21.98
CA ILE A 968 6.51 7.57 21.45
C ILE A 968 6.36 8.69 22.50
N HIS A 969 7.42 9.49 22.66
CA HIS A 969 7.46 10.60 23.63
C HIS A 969 6.77 11.87 23.10
N LYS A 970 5.47 11.80 22.80
CA LYS A 970 4.60 12.96 22.57
C LYS A 970 3.22 12.76 23.18
N ASP A 971 2.67 13.83 23.75
CA ASP A 971 1.33 13.83 24.36
C ASP A 971 0.22 13.59 23.34
N TYR A 972 -0.92 13.11 23.85
CA TYR A 972 -2.19 12.95 23.11
C TYR A 972 -2.10 12.03 21.88
N VAL A 973 -1.27 10.98 21.97
CA VAL A 973 -1.11 9.96 20.92
C VAL A 973 -2.01 8.75 21.18
N PHE A 974 -2.83 8.38 20.20
CA PHE A 974 -3.47 7.07 20.12
C PHE A 974 -2.85 6.19 19.02
N LYS A 975 -2.99 4.88 19.19
CA LYS A 975 -2.46 3.80 18.35
C LYS A 975 -3.63 2.98 17.80
N LEU A 976 -3.73 2.93 16.48
CA LEU A 976 -4.61 1.99 15.77
C LEU A 976 -3.79 0.79 15.32
N HIS A 977 -4.17 -0.41 15.77
CA HIS A 977 -3.48 -1.63 15.37
C HIS A 977 -4.43 -2.72 14.85
N PHE A 978 -3.99 -3.46 13.83
CA PHE A 978 -4.67 -4.63 13.28
C PHE A 978 -3.65 -5.58 12.65
N LYS A 979 -3.42 -6.73 13.29
CA LYS A 979 -2.40 -7.70 12.88
C LYS A 979 -1.03 -7.02 12.79
N SER A 980 -0.38 -7.01 11.63
CA SER A 980 0.90 -6.34 11.38
C SER A 980 0.79 -4.83 11.10
N HIS A 981 -0.41 -4.28 10.91
CA HIS A 981 -0.60 -2.87 10.60
C HIS A 981 -0.71 -2.05 11.88
N VAL A 982 0.17 -1.07 12.06
CA VAL A 982 0.21 -0.17 13.23
C VAL A 982 0.38 1.28 12.77
N TYR A 983 -0.53 2.14 13.21
CA TYR A 983 -0.55 3.57 12.93
C TYR A 983 -0.65 4.35 14.25
N TYR A 984 0.09 5.44 14.35
CA TYR A 984 0.04 6.40 15.44
C TYR A 984 -0.61 7.70 14.97
N PHE A 985 -1.45 8.27 15.83
CA PHE A 985 -2.15 9.53 15.58
C PHE A 985 -2.06 10.42 16.81
N ARG A 986 -1.53 11.64 16.66
CA ARG A 986 -1.48 12.68 17.69
C ARG A 986 -2.54 13.75 17.40
N SER A 987 -3.32 14.12 18.43
CA SER A 987 -4.22 15.27 18.39
C SER A 987 -3.52 16.58 18.82
N GLU A 988 -4.26 17.69 18.76
CA GLU A 988 -3.84 19.00 19.27
C GLU A 988 -4.15 19.22 20.77
N SER A 989 -5.00 18.39 21.39
CA SER A 989 -5.41 18.55 22.80
C SER A 989 -5.99 17.27 23.41
N GLU A 990 -6.04 17.23 24.74
CA GLU A 990 -6.61 16.15 25.55
C GLU A 990 -8.05 15.81 25.13
N TYR A 991 -8.97 16.78 25.16
CA TYR A 991 -10.36 16.59 24.68
C TYR A 991 -10.39 15.98 23.28
N THR A 992 -9.57 16.50 22.37
CA THR A 992 -9.56 16.04 20.98
C THR A 992 -9.05 14.59 20.90
N PHE A 993 -8.09 14.20 21.75
CA PHE A 993 -7.59 12.82 21.85
C PHE A 993 -8.62 11.87 22.47
N GLU A 994 -9.28 12.27 23.56
CA GLU A 994 -10.41 11.52 24.14
C GLU A 994 -11.50 11.29 23.08
N ARG A 995 -11.92 12.36 22.40
CA ARG A 995 -13.01 12.36 21.41
C ARG A 995 -12.67 11.53 20.17
N TRP A 996 -11.44 11.59 19.65
CA TRP A 996 -11.00 10.70 18.56
C TRP A 996 -10.93 9.23 18.99
N MET A 997 -10.53 8.93 20.22
CA MET A 997 -10.58 7.55 20.73
C MET A 997 -12.01 7.06 20.96
N GLU A 998 -12.91 7.92 21.46
CA GLU A 998 -14.33 7.62 21.70
C GLU A 998 -15.03 7.18 20.40
N VAL A 999 -14.98 8.02 19.36
CA VAL A 999 -15.69 7.75 18.09
C VAL A 999 -15.15 6.54 17.33
N ILE A 1000 -13.86 6.23 17.47
CA ILE A 1000 -13.29 5.04 16.85
C ILE A 1000 -13.60 3.79 17.71
N ARG A 1001 -13.53 3.87 19.05
CA ARG A 1001 -13.84 2.71 19.91
C ARG A 1001 -15.28 2.25 19.75
N SER A 1002 -16.25 3.17 19.73
CA SER A 1002 -17.67 2.85 19.55
C SER A 1002 -17.98 2.14 18.23
N THR A 1003 -17.09 2.26 17.24
CA THR A 1003 -17.26 1.70 15.88
C THR A 1003 -16.29 0.56 15.54
N THR A 1004 -15.31 0.24 16.39
CA THR A 1004 -14.34 -0.84 16.15
C THR A 1004 -14.17 -1.83 17.31
N CYS A 1005 -14.50 -1.45 18.55
CA CYS A 1005 -14.29 -2.22 19.76
C CYS A 1005 -15.63 -2.62 20.38
N SER A 1006 -16.29 -3.64 19.80
CA SER A 1006 -17.66 -4.09 20.12
C SER A 1006 -17.90 -4.60 21.56
N THR A 1007 -16.91 -4.50 22.44
CA THR A 1007 -16.99 -4.78 23.88
C THR A 1007 -17.44 -3.58 24.71
N SER A 1008 -17.49 -2.36 24.18
CA SER A 1008 -17.95 -1.16 24.91
C SER A 1008 -19.48 -1.01 24.95
N ARG A 1009 -20.25 -2.10 24.82
CA ARG A 1009 -21.72 -2.07 24.90
C ARG A 1009 -22.16 -2.09 26.37
N SER A 1010 -22.48 -0.91 26.91
CA SER A 1010 -23.36 -0.81 28.07
C SER A 1010 -24.73 -1.44 27.75
N PRO A 1011 -25.35 -2.22 28.65
CA PRO A 1011 -26.70 -2.72 28.44
C PRO A 1011 -27.71 -1.57 28.57
N LEU A 1012 -28.07 -0.94 27.45
CA LEU A 1012 -28.96 0.22 27.40
C LEU A 1012 -30.39 -0.19 27.04
N SER A 1013 -31.35 0.35 27.79
CA SER A 1013 -32.73 -0.17 27.89
C SER A 1013 -33.69 0.28 26.77
N SER A 1014 -33.22 0.97 25.73
CA SER A 1014 -34.05 1.62 24.69
C SER A 1014 -34.48 0.69 23.53
N ARG A 1015 -34.31 -0.63 23.68
CA ARG A 1015 -34.50 -1.60 22.58
C ARG A 1015 -35.95 -1.76 22.08
N LYS A 1016 -36.91 -1.07 22.69
CA LYS A 1016 -38.31 -1.01 22.23
C LYS A 1016 -38.61 0.15 21.27
N ASP A 1017 -37.81 1.21 21.30
CA ASP A 1017 -38.16 2.49 20.67
C ASP A 1017 -37.57 2.65 19.25
N LEU A 1018 -37.01 1.56 18.70
CA LEU A 1018 -36.44 1.45 17.35
C LEU A 1018 -37.21 0.48 16.44
N TYR A 1019 -38.18 -0.25 16.98
CA TYR A 1019 -39.02 -1.24 16.27
C TYR A 1019 -40.50 -1.12 16.70
N GLY A 1020 -40.97 0.11 16.93
CA GLY A 1020 -42.35 0.47 17.28
C GLY A 1020 -42.83 1.66 16.47
#